data_AF-U1I4V8-F1
#
_entry.id   AF-U1I4V8-F1
#
_cell.length_a   1.000
_cell.length_b   1.000
_cell.length_c   1.000
_cell.angle_alpha   90.00
_cell.angle_beta   90.00
_cell.angle_gamma   90.00
#
_symmetry.space_group_name_H-M   'P 1'
#
loop_
_entity.id
_entity.type
_entity.pdbx_description
1 polymer ?
#
loop_
_entity_poly.entity_id
_entity_poly.type
_entity_poly.pdbx_seq_one_letter_code
_entity_poly.pdbx_strand_id
1 'polypeptide(L)'
;MNPIIFSSGIKKIPNLSNFLKDSTILSFEDSVIGWGFRPTAKKAQNYAKKHNLRYIALEDGFLRSIGLGVEGYPPFSLVVDDMGIYYAAEKPSRLEKLIADCNLNNEQARQSHQAMALIREWQLSKYNHAPCEPIDTEHKNQIVLVIDQTFGDMAVQYGLADENSFRQMLQSALQENPDAEIWVKTHPDVIAGKKRGYLTDLLDQPRVRIISQDINPPTLLSQVDKVYCVTSQMGFEALLQGKEVVTFGVPWFAGWGLTDDRHPFVAELIRQKRRMPRDLFELFYAAYFQYCRYINPFTGECGDIFDVIHYLIWIKKWQTFLIGDFYCIGLSLWKKTVLKPFFHLPNCRLHFVHSLAKFKKIQLQENAKLLLWGQGNPEVISYAEQHNIPIWRMEDGFIRSVGLGSNLVAPLSLVIDSLGIYFNPQQPSQLECILQNTQFSENDEFLAKEIQLQLIEANIGKYNVGYTGFSRPNTTKKMILVPGQVEDDASIRFGSPQCKSNLALLQRVRATHPDAYIIYKPHPDVLSGNRTGDIKQEKALMYADQVVTDANILDCIQAVDEVHTMTSLTGFEALLRGKIVYCYGSPFYAHWGLTIDAYALPRRKRKLTLAQLIAGTLLYYPLYLNPNTMQLTDAKTAIQILLQQREQLKDSGMYKNWLSKKLGKYWYFIRTFWLQ
;
A
#
# COMPACT_ATOMS: atom_id res chain seq x y z
N MET A 1 -31.38 1.00 18.09
CA MET A 1 -31.57 0.39 16.75
C MET A 1 -30.42 0.79 15.83
N ASN A 2 -29.96 -0.09 14.92
CA ASN A 2 -28.91 0.24 13.95
C ASN A 2 -29.33 1.42 13.04
N PRO A 3 -28.39 2.26 12.58
CA PRO A 3 -28.70 3.40 11.73
C PRO A 3 -29.33 2.97 10.40
N ILE A 4 -30.32 3.72 9.93
CA ILE A 4 -31.02 3.44 8.67
C ILE A 4 -30.21 4.02 7.51
N ILE A 5 -29.76 3.15 6.59
CA ILE A 5 -29.03 3.56 5.37
C ILE A 5 -29.86 3.17 4.14
N PHE A 6 -30.24 4.18 3.34
CA PHE A 6 -30.94 3.96 2.07
C PHE A 6 -30.01 3.77 0.87
N SER A 7 -28.84 4.41 0.88
CA SER A 7 -27.90 4.40 -0.24
C SER A 7 -27.13 3.08 -0.31
N SER A 8 -27.19 2.40 -1.45
CA SER A 8 -26.35 1.24 -1.73
C SER A 8 -24.87 1.62 -1.86
N GLY A 9 -24.56 2.85 -2.30
CA GLY A 9 -23.19 3.36 -2.36
C GLY A 9 -22.55 3.44 -0.98
N ILE A 10 -23.27 3.97 0.01
CA ILE A 10 -22.80 4.03 1.41
C ILE A 10 -22.56 2.61 1.93
N LYS A 11 -23.52 1.69 1.75
CA LYS A 11 -23.40 0.30 2.21
C LYS A 11 -22.23 -0.48 1.59
N LYS A 12 -21.71 -0.03 0.45
CA LYS A 12 -20.57 -0.64 -0.25
C LYS A 12 -19.22 -0.12 0.23
N ILE A 13 -19.19 0.91 1.07
CA ILE A 13 -17.93 1.43 1.65
C ILE A 13 -17.29 0.31 2.47
N PRO A 14 -16.06 -0.14 2.11
CA PRO A 14 -15.35 -1.14 2.90
C PRO A 14 -15.17 -0.67 4.33
N ASN A 15 -15.34 -1.57 5.30
CA ASN A 15 -15.18 -1.29 6.71
C ASN A 15 -16.09 -0.16 7.25
N LEU A 16 -17.27 0.07 6.63
CA LEU A 16 -18.21 1.12 7.06
C LEU A 16 -18.51 1.05 8.56
N SER A 17 -18.69 -0.14 9.12
CA SER A 17 -18.94 -0.34 10.56
C SER A 17 -17.84 0.23 11.45
N ASN A 18 -16.59 0.26 10.99
CA ASN A 18 -15.46 0.80 11.74
C ASN A 18 -15.44 2.34 11.71
N PHE A 19 -16.03 2.97 10.70
CA PHE A 19 -16.29 4.41 10.73
C PHE A 19 -17.49 4.77 11.62
N LEU A 20 -18.48 3.88 11.70
CA LEU A 20 -19.76 4.12 12.38
C LEU A 20 -19.81 3.53 13.81
N LYS A 21 -18.69 3.49 14.53
CA LYS A 21 -18.69 3.15 15.97
C LYS A 21 -19.13 4.36 16.80
N ASP A 22 -19.95 4.14 17.83
CA ASP A 22 -20.35 5.21 18.74
C ASP A 22 -19.12 5.85 19.40
N SER A 23 -19.22 7.13 19.72
CA SER A 23 -18.25 7.88 20.50
C SER A 23 -18.94 8.67 21.60
N THR A 24 -18.16 9.28 22.49
CA THR A 24 -18.69 10.12 23.57
C THR A 24 -19.56 11.28 23.08
N ILE A 25 -19.35 11.74 21.85
CA ILE A 25 -20.03 12.91 21.26
C ILE A 25 -21.09 12.50 20.23
N LEU A 26 -21.01 11.27 19.71
CA LEU A 26 -21.89 10.80 18.63
C LEU A 26 -22.40 9.38 18.89
N SER A 27 -23.73 9.25 18.90
CA SER A 27 -24.44 7.97 18.90
C SER A 27 -25.22 7.79 17.60
N PHE A 28 -25.18 6.59 17.01
CA PHE A 28 -25.93 6.23 15.81
C PHE A 28 -27.33 5.68 16.09
N GLU A 29 -27.73 5.57 17.34
CA GLU A 29 -29.08 5.10 17.68
C GLU A 29 -30.15 6.07 17.15
N ASP A 30 -31.25 5.50 16.64
CA ASP A 30 -32.39 6.25 16.11
C ASP A 30 -31.99 7.34 15.11
N SER A 31 -31.09 6.96 14.19
CA SER A 31 -30.56 7.85 13.16
C SER A 31 -30.75 7.30 11.74
N VAL A 32 -30.72 8.22 10.78
CA VAL A 32 -30.74 7.95 9.34
C VAL A 32 -29.50 8.57 8.73
N ILE A 33 -28.78 7.78 7.96
CA ILE A 33 -27.51 8.19 7.34
C ILE A 33 -27.73 8.53 5.86
N GLY A 34 -27.19 9.66 5.43
CA GLY A 34 -27.10 10.07 4.03
C GLY A 34 -25.73 10.61 3.66
N TRP A 35 -25.48 10.82 2.36
CA TRP A 35 -24.21 11.35 1.87
C TRP A 35 -24.34 12.85 1.62
N GLY A 36 -23.81 13.66 2.53
CA GLY A 36 -23.90 15.11 2.51
C GLY A 36 -25.33 15.62 2.33
N PHE A 37 -25.49 16.71 1.60
CA PHE A 37 -26.79 17.26 1.18
C PHE A 37 -27.04 17.12 -0.33
N ARG A 38 -26.48 16.06 -0.95
CA ARG A 38 -26.70 15.75 -2.36
C ARG A 38 -28.18 15.41 -2.63
N PRO A 39 -28.67 15.56 -3.87
CA PRO A 39 -30.03 15.16 -4.23
C PRO A 39 -30.37 13.70 -3.86
N THR A 40 -29.39 12.81 -3.93
CA THR A 40 -29.52 11.39 -3.54
C THR A 40 -29.80 11.18 -2.05
N ALA A 41 -29.45 12.15 -1.19
CA ALA A 41 -29.70 12.11 0.24
C ALA A 41 -31.12 12.60 0.62
N LYS A 42 -31.87 13.22 -0.30
CA LYS A 42 -33.20 13.80 -0.02
C LYS A 42 -34.19 12.76 0.52
N LYS A 43 -34.12 11.51 0.06
CA LYS A 43 -34.92 10.40 0.59
C LYS A 43 -34.62 10.13 2.07
N ALA A 44 -33.34 10.09 2.43
CA ALA A 44 -32.89 9.87 3.81
C ALA A 44 -33.31 11.04 4.71
N GLN A 45 -33.12 12.27 4.26
CA GLN A 45 -33.53 13.48 5.00
C GLN A 45 -35.06 13.53 5.22
N ASN A 46 -35.85 13.26 4.18
CA ASN A 46 -37.31 13.23 4.29
C ASN A 46 -37.78 12.14 5.24
N TYR A 47 -37.14 10.96 5.22
CA TYR A 47 -37.46 9.88 6.14
C TYR A 47 -37.12 10.25 7.58
N ALA A 48 -35.92 10.81 7.81
CA ALA A 48 -35.50 11.28 9.13
C ALA A 48 -36.50 12.29 9.70
N LYS A 49 -36.88 13.30 8.91
CA LYS A 49 -37.87 14.30 9.29
C LYS A 49 -39.26 13.70 9.57
N LYS A 50 -39.74 12.80 8.71
CA LYS A 50 -41.06 12.16 8.86
C LYS A 50 -41.16 11.31 10.12
N HIS A 51 -40.08 10.64 10.50
CA HIS A 51 -40.04 9.72 11.62
C HIS A 51 -39.38 10.31 12.88
N ASN A 52 -39.10 11.61 12.89
CA ASN A 52 -38.42 12.32 13.99
C ASN A 52 -37.10 11.65 14.43
N LEU A 53 -36.33 11.16 13.44
CA LEU A 53 -35.02 10.55 13.63
C LEU A 53 -33.92 11.58 13.33
N ARG A 54 -32.74 11.38 13.92
CA ARG A 54 -31.56 12.22 13.64
C ARG A 54 -31.04 11.95 12.24
N TYR A 55 -30.72 12.99 11.48
CA TYR A 55 -30.03 12.85 10.20
C TYR A 55 -28.52 13.01 10.41
N ILE A 56 -27.75 12.01 9.97
CA ILE A 56 -26.29 12.04 10.01
C ILE A 56 -25.78 12.12 8.57
N ALA A 57 -25.05 13.19 8.26
CA ALA A 57 -24.41 13.42 6.98
C ALA A 57 -23.00 12.83 6.97
N LEU A 58 -22.75 11.92 6.02
CA LEU A 58 -21.42 11.43 5.71
C LEU A 58 -20.84 12.16 4.51
N GLU A 59 -19.54 12.40 4.54
CA GLU A 59 -18.75 12.78 3.36
C GLU A 59 -17.36 12.15 3.46
N ASP A 60 -16.59 12.22 2.39
CA ASP A 60 -15.19 11.85 2.42
C ASP A 60 -14.40 12.71 3.42
N GLY A 61 -13.52 12.09 4.20
CA GLY A 61 -12.57 12.81 5.04
C GLY A 61 -11.52 13.57 4.25
N PHE A 62 -10.78 14.45 4.94
CA PHE A 62 -9.83 15.36 4.31
C PHE A 62 -8.53 14.68 3.84
N LEU A 63 -8.16 13.53 4.44
CA LEU A 63 -7.15 12.60 3.92
C LEU A 63 -7.84 11.30 3.51
N ARG A 64 -8.29 11.25 2.26
CA ARG A 64 -9.27 10.25 1.82
C ARG A 64 -8.61 8.95 1.39
N SER A 65 -7.68 8.96 0.45
CA SER A 65 -7.29 7.72 -0.27
C SER A 65 -6.01 7.88 -1.09
N ILE A 66 -5.57 6.78 -1.70
CA ILE A 66 -4.46 6.77 -2.67
C ILE A 66 -4.88 7.20 -4.08
N GLY A 67 -6.17 7.25 -4.39
CA GLY A 67 -6.69 7.72 -5.68
C GLY A 67 -8.09 8.28 -5.60
N LEU A 68 -8.68 8.63 -6.74
CA LEU A 68 -9.98 9.30 -6.79
C LEU A 68 -11.14 8.37 -6.44
N GLY A 69 -12.17 8.90 -5.77
CA GLY A 69 -13.37 8.12 -5.46
C GLY A 69 -14.15 7.66 -6.70
N VAL A 70 -14.14 8.48 -7.75
CA VAL A 70 -14.78 8.15 -9.05
C VAL A 70 -14.06 7.00 -9.78
N GLU A 71 -12.81 6.73 -9.44
CA GLU A 71 -12.02 5.59 -9.97
C GLU A 71 -12.17 4.33 -9.09
N GLY A 72 -13.00 4.38 -8.05
CA GLY A 72 -13.29 3.22 -7.19
C GLY A 72 -12.37 3.06 -5.98
N TYR A 73 -11.42 3.99 -5.75
CA TYR A 73 -10.60 3.94 -4.53
C TYR A 73 -11.45 4.22 -3.29
N PRO A 74 -11.49 3.32 -2.30
CA PRO A 74 -12.29 3.50 -1.09
C PRO A 74 -11.66 4.53 -0.15
N PRO A 75 -12.46 5.18 0.70
CA PRO A 75 -11.96 6.13 1.69
C PRO A 75 -11.29 5.42 2.89
N PHE A 76 -10.18 5.97 3.36
CA PHE A 76 -9.54 5.69 4.65
C PHE A 76 -10.04 6.60 5.76
N SER A 77 -10.72 7.69 5.40
CA SER A 77 -11.37 8.58 6.35
C SER A 77 -12.74 9.04 5.86
N LEU A 78 -13.67 9.21 6.79
CA LEU A 78 -14.99 9.80 6.57
C LEU A 78 -15.22 10.91 7.59
N VAL A 79 -15.93 11.96 7.19
CA VAL A 79 -16.53 12.89 8.15
C VAL A 79 -17.92 12.39 8.52
N VAL A 80 -18.29 12.60 9.78
CA VAL A 80 -19.60 12.22 10.30
C VAL A 80 -20.21 13.40 11.03
N ASP A 81 -21.21 14.02 10.43
CA ASP A 81 -21.84 15.24 10.94
C ASP A 81 -23.30 14.98 11.30
N ASP A 82 -23.65 15.18 12.57
CA ASP A 82 -24.98 15.01 13.13
C ASP A 82 -25.73 16.32 13.36
N MET A 83 -25.14 17.46 12.98
CA MET A 83 -25.73 18.79 13.11
C MET A 83 -26.06 19.41 11.75
N GLY A 84 -25.17 19.22 10.78
CA GLY A 84 -25.25 19.80 9.44
C GLY A 84 -24.29 19.08 8.49
N ILE A 85 -23.43 19.84 7.83
CA ILE A 85 -22.26 19.33 7.11
C ILE A 85 -21.25 20.48 6.94
N TYR A 86 -19.95 20.19 7.03
CA TYR A 86 -18.89 21.21 7.05
C TYR A 86 -18.94 22.28 5.95
N TYR A 87 -19.37 21.93 4.74
CA TYR A 87 -19.44 22.86 3.61
C TYR A 87 -20.72 23.71 3.56
N ALA A 88 -21.68 23.48 4.47
CA ALA A 88 -22.95 24.20 4.48
C ALA A 88 -22.95 25.33 5.51
N ALA A 89 -22.73 26.56 5.03
CA ALA A 89 -22.51 27.73 5.88
C ALA A 89 -23.78 28.23 6.59
N GLU A 90 -24.96 28.05 5.98
CA GLU A 90 -26.22 28.59 6.51
C GLU A 90 -26.56 28.05 7.91
N LYS A 91 -26.23 26.79 8.18
CA LYS A 91 -26.53 26.11 9.45
C LYS A 91 -25.23 25.71 10.16
N PRO A 92 -25.23 25.66 11.50
CA PRO A 92 -24.09 25.11 12.23
C PRO A 92 -23.79 23.67 11.79
N SER A 93 -22.51 23.35 11.69
CA SER A 93 -22.01 22.00 11.46
C SER A 93 -21.32 21.48 12.71
N ARG A 94 -21.14 20.17 12.82
CA ARG A 94 -20.34 19.58 13.90
C ARG A 94 -18.92 20.13 13.87
N LEU A 95 -18.34 20.33 12.68
CA LEU A 95 -17.01 20.91 12.53
C LEU A 95 -16.95 22.37 13.01
N GLU A 96 -17.92 23.21 12.64
CA GLU A 96 -17.96 24.61 13.10
C GLU A 96 -17.98 24.69 14.63
N LYS A 97 -18.77 23.81 15.28
CA LYS A 97 -18.79 23.71 16.73
C LYS A 97 -17.44 23.23 17.30
N LEU A 98 -16.83 22.20 16.71
CA LEU A 98 -15.53 21.69 17.16
C LEU A 98 -14.44 22.76 17.07
N ILE A 99 -14.41 23.56 16.01
CA ILE A 99 -13.46 24.68 15.87
C ILE A 99 -13.77 25.77 16.90
N ALA A 100 -15.04 26.12 17.09
CA ALA A 100 -15.46 27.12 18.06
C ALA A 100 -15.14 26.72 19.51
N ASP A 101 -15.19 25.44 19.84
CA ASP A 101 -14.91 24.90 21.17
C ASP A 101 -13.43 24.45 21.32
N CYS A 102 -12.62 24.55 20.27
CA CYS A 102 -11.25 24.04 20.25
C CYS A 102 -10.35 24.83 21.22
N ASN A 103 -9.62 24.09 22.05
CA ASN A 103 -8.54 24.58 22.89
C ASN A 103 -7.53 23.44 23.08
N LEU A 104 -6.36 23.56 22.46
CA LEU A 104 -5.38 22.48 22.42
C LEU A 104 -4.60 22.41 23.73
N ASN A 105 -4.54 21.21 24.31
CA ASN A 105 -3.52 20.92 25.32
C ASN A 105 -2.16 20.66 24.64
N ASN A 106 -1.09 20.59 25.44
CA ASN A 106 0.29 20.41 24.93
C ASN A 106 0.46 19.16 24.04
N GLU A 107 -0.23 18.07 24.37
CA GLU A 107 -0.15 16.83 23.59
C GLU A 107 -0.88 16.97 22.25
N GLN A 108 -2.06 17.58 22.25
CA GLN A 108 -2.84 17.83 21.03
C GLN A 108 -2.10 18.79 20.10
N ALA A 109 -1.47 19.84 20.65
CA ALA A 109 -0.62 20.74 19.88
C ALA A 109 0.55 19.98 19.23
N ARG A 110 1.25 19.13 20.00
CA ARG A 110 2.35 18.29 19.49
C ARG A 110 1.88 17.37 18.36
N GLN A 111 0.72 16.73 18.52
CA GLN A 111 0.12 15.88 17.50
C GLN A 111 -0.24 16.65 16.23
N SER A 112 -0.86 17.83 16.35
CA SER A 112 -1.13 18.73 15.22
C SER A 112 0.14 19.12 14.48
N HIS A 113 1.18 19.55 15.19
CA HIS A 113 2.47 19.89 14.60
C HIS A 113 3.07 18.70 13.85
N GLN A 114 3.08 17.52 14.47
CA GLN A 114 3.65 16.31 13.86
C GLN A 114 2.89 15.90 12.59
N ALA A 115 1.57 15.85 12.63
CA ALA A 115 0.75 15.48 11.48
C ALA A 115 0.87 16.50 10.34
N MET A 116 0.83 17.80 10.63
CA MET A 116 1.04 18.85 9.62
C MET A 116 2.45 18.79 9.02
N ALA A 117 3.48 18.51 9.82
CA ALA A 117 4.84 18.33 9.32
C ALA A 117 4.92 17.15 8.35
N LEU A 118 4.38 15.98 8.71
CA LEU A 118 4.37 14.80 7.85
C LEU A 118 3.57 15.02 6.56
N ILE A 119 2.40 15.68 6.64
CA ILE A 119 1.58 16.01 5.46
C ILE A 119 2.37 16.90 4.49
N ARG A 120 3.10 17.91 5.00
CA ARG A 120 3.91 18.79 4.16
C ARG A 120 5.13 18.10 3.58
N GLU A 121 5.91 17.43 4.42
CA GLU A 121 7.14 16.72 4.03
C GLU A 121 6.87 15.70 2.93
N TRP A 122 5.78 14.94 3.07
CA TRP A 122 5.42 13.88 2.13
C TRP A 122 4.41 14.33 1.07
N GLN A 123 4.09 15.62 1.00
CA GLN A 123 3.17 16.21 0.02
C GLN A 123 1.85 15.42 -0.07
N LEU A 124 1.25 15.16 1.10
CA LEU A 124 -0.02 14.45 1.21
C LEU A 124 -1.18 15.42 0.98
N SER A 125 -2.26 14.92 0.40
CA SER A 125 -3.49 15.65 0.08
C SER A 125 -4.69 14.69 0.21
N LYS A 126 -5.88 15.12 -0.21
CA LYS A 126 -7.08 14.28 -0.15
C LYS A 126 -6.92 12.97 -0.92
N TYR A 127 -6.33 12.97 -2.13
CA TYR A 127 -6.40 11.82 -3.04
C TYR A 127 -5.07 11.15 -3.43
N ASN A 128 -3.91 11.75 -3.18
CA ASN A 128 -2.57 11.13 -3.27
C ASN A 128 -2.23 10.25 -4.50
N HIS A 129 -2.82 10.53 -5.68
CA HIS A 129 -2.53 9.81 -6.94
C HIS A 129 -1.65 10.62 -7.88
N ALA A 130 -1.80 11.94 -7.86
CA ALA A 130 -1.23 12.82 -8.86
C ALA A 130 0.30 12.87 -8.75
N PRO A 131 1.01 13.03 -9.89
CA PRO A 131 2.46 13.20 -9.91
C PRO A 131 2.92 14.36 -9.03
N CYS A 132 4.08 14.20 -8.39
CA CYS A 132 4.71 15.21 -7.54
C CYS A 132 5.82 15.98 -8.28
N GLU A 133 5.79 15.96 -9.62
CA GLU A 133 6.71 16.71 -10.46
C GLU A 133 6.24 18.18 -10.55
N PRO A 134 7.13 19.15 -10.28
CA PRO A 134 6.79 20.56 -10.40
C PRO A 134 6.56 20.94 -11.86
N ILE A 135 5.95 22.10 -12.09
CA ILE A 135 5.69 22.61 -13.43
C ILE A 135 6.89 23.46 -13.83
N ASP A 136 7.52 23.12 -14.95
CA ASP A 136 8.60 23.95 -15.48
C ASP A 136 8.08 25.37 -15.78
N THR A 137 8.78 26.35 -15.23
CA THR A 137 8.51 27.77 -15.42
C THR A 137 9.81 28.53 -15.59
N GLU A 138 9.90 29.34 -16.64
CA GLU A 138 11.05 30.22 -16.92
C GLU A 138 10.91 31.59 -16.21
N HIS A 139 9.79 31.82 -15.53
CA HIS A 139 9.42 33.14 -15.02
C HIS A 139 10.07 33.46 -13.67
N LYS A 140 10.53 34.71 -13.54
CA LYS A 140 11.03 35.32 -12.28
C LYS A 140 9.96 36.13 -11.54
N ASN A 141 8.72 36.15 -12.05
CA ASN A 141 7.63 36.96 -11.51
C ASN A 141 6.84 36.17 -10.45
N GLN A 142 6.08 36.88 -9.62
CA GLN A 142 5.14 36.26 -8.69
C GLN A 142 4.09 35.43 -9.42
N ILE A 143 3.70 34.30 -8.82
CA ILE A 143 2.70 33.39 -9.38
C ILE A 143 1.50 33.34 -8.43
N VAL A 144 0.32 33.64 -8.97
CA VAL A 144 -0.95 33.62 -8.23
C VAL A 144 -1.82 32.47 -8.74
N LEU A 145 -2.29 31.63 -7.83
CA LEU A 145 -3.16 30.51 -8.16
C LEU A 145 -4.63 30.89 -7.99
N VAL A 146 -5.43 30.61 -9.00
CA VAL A 146 -6.89 30.67 -8.98
C VAL A 146 -7.42 29.24 -9.13
N ILE A 147 -8.20 28.78 -8.15
CA ILE A 147 -8.70 27.40 -8.10
C ILE A 147 -10.11 27.33 -8.69
N ASP A 148 -10.25 26.63 -9.81
CA ASP A 148 -11.55 26.28 -10.39
C ASP A 148 -12.19 25.09 -9.66
N GLN A 149 -13.50 24.92 -9.79
CA GLN A 149 -14.24 23.77 -9.26
C GLN A 149 -15.17 23.18 -10.32
N THR A 150 -15.59 21.93 -10.12
CA THR A 150 -16.56 21.29 -11.02
C THR A 150 -17.93 21.96 -10.89
N PHE A 151 -18.57 22.26 -12.02
CA PHE A 151 -19.91 22.82 -12.01
C PHE A 151 -20.91 21.93 -11.25
N GLY A 152 -21.73 22.54 -10.39
CA GLY A 152 -22.71 21.83 -9.56
C GLY A 152 -22.11 21.18 -8.31
N ASP A 153 -20.89 21.55 -7.91
CA ASP A 153 -20.32 21.18 -6.61
C ASP A 153 -21.24 21.70 -5.48
N MET A 154 -21.64 20.80 -4.59
CA MET A 154 -22.49 21.13 -3.44
C MET A 154 -21.79 22.13 -2.51
N ALA A 155 -20.45 22.08 -2.41
CA ALA A 155 -19.71 23.01 -1.56
C ALA A 155 -19.83 24.46 -2.06
N VAL A 156 -19.97 24.69 -3.38
CA VAL A 156 -20.20 26.03 -3.94
C VAL A 156 -21.57 26.54 -3.53
N GLN A 157 -22.63 25.77 -3.82
CA GLN A 157 -24.00 26.15 -3.51
C GLN A 157 -24.21 26.38 -2.01
N TYR A 158 -23.77 25.44 -1.17
CA TYR A 158 -23.97 25.50 0.28
C TYR A 158 -22.93 26.39 0.99
N GLY A 159 -21.85 26.75 0.31
CA GLY A 159 -20.93 27.82 0.69
C GLY A 159 -21.37 29.20 0.20
N LEU A 160 -22.63 29.35 -0.20
CA LEU A 160 -23.27 30.62 -0.58
C LEU A 160 -22.63 31.33 -1.78
N ALA A 161 -21.99 30.56 -2.67
CA ALA A 161 -21.37 31.08 -3.88
C ALA A 161 -22.07 30.58 -5.14
N ASP A 162 -21.80 31.26 -6.25
CA ASP A 162 -22.36 30.96 -7.57
C ASP A 162 -21.33 31.22 -8.69
N GLU A 163 -21.77 31.13 -9.95
CA GLU A 163 -20.92 31.40 -11.11
C GLU A 163 -20.31 32.83 -11.10
N ASN A 164 -21.03 33.81 -10.56
CA ASN A 164 -20.55 35.18 -10.48
C ASN A 164 -19.43 35.31 -9.43
N SER A 165 -19.47 34.54 -8.35
CA SER A 165 -18.36 34.46 -7.38
C SER A 165 -17.04 34.05 -8.06
N PHE A 166 -17.07 33.10 -8.99
CA PHE A 166 -15.87 32.70 -9.75
C PHE A 166 -15.39 33.80 -10.71
N ARG A 167 -16.31 34.50 -11.38
CA ARG A 167 -15.99 35.66 -12.24
C ARG A 167 -15.28 36.76 -11.44
N GLN A 168 -15.84 37.13 -10.29
CA GLN A 168 -15.28 38.13 -9.40
C GLN A 168 -13.91 37.68 -8.86
N MET A 169 -13.77 36.42 -8.46
CA MET A 169 -12.50 35.87 -7.98
C MET A 169 -11.38 36.03 -9.01
N LEU A 170 -11.60 35.65 -10.27
CA LEU A 170 -10.58 35.78 -11.32
C LEU A 170 -10.27 37.25 -11.65
N GLN A 171 -11.30 38.12 -11.69
CA GLN A 171 -11.11 39.56 -11.91
C GLN A 171 -10.30 40.21 -10.79
N SER A 172 -10.62 39.92 -9.53
CA SER A 172 -9.87 40.39 -8.37
C SER A 172 -8.42 39.90 -8.39
N ALA A 173 -8.18 38.63 -8.70
CA ALA A 173 -6.81 38.10 -8.83
C ALA A 173 -6.00 38.85 -9.91
N LEU A 174 -6.61 39.18 -11.05
CA LEU A 174 -5.96 39.95 -12.11
C LEU A 174 -5.68 41.41 -11.72
N GLN A 175 -6.61 42.05 -10.99
CA GLN A 175 -6.52 43.46 -10.60
C GLN A 175 -5.57 43.69 -9.43
N GLU A 176 -5.61 42.82 -8.42
CA GLU A 176 -4.81 42.94 -7.20
C GLU A 176 -3.34 42.54 -7.44
N ASN A 177 -3.05 41.82 -8.52
CA ASN A 177 -1.72 41.30 -8.84
C ASN A 177 -1.37 41.65 -10.30
N PRO A 178 -1.10 42.93 -10.62
CA PRO A 178 -0.95 43.41 -12.01
C PRO A 178 0.28 42.85 -12.74
N ASP A 179 1.35 42.52 -12.00
CA ASP A 179 2.61 42.01 -12.56
C ASP A 179 2.78 40.49 -12.43
N ALA A 180 1.83 39.82 -11.78
CA ALA A 180 1.86 38.39 -11.55
C ALA A 180 1.35 37.60 -12.76
N GLU A 181 1.86 36.38 -12.91
CA GLU A 181 1.27 35.35 -13.75
C GLU A 181 0.12 34.69 -12.98
N ILE A 182 -1.04 34.54 -13.65
CA ILE A 182 -2.23 33.95 -13.02
C ILE A 182 -2.38 32.51 -13.49
N TRP A 183 -2.15 31.56 -12.60
CA TRP A 183 -2.37 30.15 -12.87
C TRP A 183 -3.81 29.78 -12.54
N VAL A 184 -4.57 29.27 -13.50
CA VAL A 184 -5.91 28.74 -13.26
C VAL A 184 -5.85 27.22 -13.22
N LYS A 185 -5.98 26.64 -12.04
CA LYS A 185 -6.03 25.18 -11.87
C LYS A 185 -7.44 24.68 -12.12
N THR A 186 -7.61 23.88 -13.16
CA THR A 186 -8.88 23.23 -13.51
C THR A 186 -8.73 21.71 -13.60
N HIS A 187 -9.85 21.00 -13.70
CA HIS A 187 -9.88 19.54 -13.79
C HIS A 187 -9.64 19.11 -15.27
N PRO A 188 -8.84 18.06 -15.54
CA PRO A 188 -8.59 17.58 -16.91
C PRO A 188 -9.86 17.34 -17.74
N ASP A 189 -10.88 16.69 -17.14
CA ASP A 189 -12.21 16.48 -17.76
C ASP A 189 -12.92 17.77 -18.21
N VAL A 190 -12.62 18.93 -17.62
CA VAL A 190 -13.18 20.21 -18.05
C VAL A 190 -12.59 20.63 -19.39
N ILE A 191 -11.28 20.48 -19.55
CA ILE A 191 -10.60 20.75 -20.83
C ILE A 191 -10.96 19.70 -21.89
N ALA A 192 -11.13 18.45 -21.49
CA ALA A 192 -11.57 17.37 -22.39
C ALA A 192 -13.07 17.45 -22.77
N GLY A 193 -13.80 18.48 -22.29
CA GLY A 193 -15.23 18.69 -22.58
C GLY A 193 -16.19 17.68 -21.94
N LYS A 194 -15.70 16.82 -21.03
CA LYS A 194 -16.50 15.81 -20.33
C LYS A 194 -17.23 16.37 -19.12
N LYS A 195 -16.73 17.47 -18.56
CA LYS A 195 -17.34 18.25 -17.48
C LYS A 195 -17.25 19.73 -17.82
N ARG A 196 -18.00 20.56 -17.09
CA ARG A 196 -17.92 22.03 -17.17
C ARG A 196 -17.28 22.56 -15.88
N GLY A 197 -16.32 23.48 -16.00
CA GLY A 197 -15.78 24.26 -14.88
C GLY A 197 -16.49 25.61 -14.81
N TYR A 198 -16.29 26.37 -13.73
CA TYR A 198 -16.90 27.69 -13.58
C TYR A 198 -16.15 28.77 -14.36
N LEU A 199 -14.84 28.59 -14.55
CA LEU A 199 -13.97 29.57 -15.21
C LEU A 199 -13.77 29.32 -16.71
N THR A 200 -14.35 28.26 -17.28
CA THR A 200 -14.07 27.82 -18.67
C THR A 200 -14.23 28.93 -19.71
N ASP A 201 -15.23 29.79 -19.56
CA ASP A 201 -15.56 30.86 -20.52
C ASP A 201 -14.73 32.15 -20.33
N LEU A 202 -13.76 32.16 -19.40
CA LEU A 202 -13.02 33.35 -18.95
C LEU A 202 -11.50 33.24 -19.10
N LEU A 203 -11.01 32.18 -19.73
CA LEU A 203 -9.59 31.84 -19.75
C LEU A 203 -8.80 32.51 -20.88
N ASP A 204 -9.46 33.24 -21.79
CA ASP A 204 -8.81 33.97 -22.89
C ASP A 204 -8.28 35.33 -22.41
N GLN A 205 -7.22 35.29 -21.60
CA GLN A 205 -6.55 36.46 -21.01
C GLN A 205 -5.03 36.31 -21.15
N PRO A 206 -4.28 37.35 -21.58
CA PRO A 206 -2.84 37.23 -21.87
C PRO A 206 -1.95 36.79 -20.69
N ARG A 207 -2.36 37.07 -19.45
CA ARG A 207 -1.62 36.72 -18.21
C ARG A 207 -2.10 35.44 -17.53
N VAL A 208 -3.07 34.75 -18.13
CA VAL A 208 -3.65 33.52 -17.55
C VAL A 208 -3.01 32.29 -18.18
N ARG A 209 -2.41 31.46 -17.33
CA ARG A 209 -1.93 30.12 -17.69
C ARG A 209 -2.87 29.07 -17.14
N ILE A 210 -3.41 28.23 -18.02
CA ILE A 210 -4.31 27.15 -17.61
C ILE A 210 -3.48 25.93 -17.18
N ILE A 211 -3.66 25.50 -15.94
CA ILE A 211 -3.06 24.28 -15.40
C ILE A 211 -4.11 23.18 -15.43
N SER A 212 -4.09 22.38 -16.50
CA SER A 212 -5.04 21.28 -16.72
C SER A 212 -4.47 19.90 -16.44
N GLN A 213 -3.14 19.78 -16.38
CA GLN A 213 -2.46 18.54 -16.01
C GLN A 213 -2.85 18.09 -14.60
N ASP A 214 -2.83 16.78 -14.40
CA ASP A 214 -2.95 16.21 -13.07
C ASP A 214 -1.63 16.43 -12.32
N ILE A 215 -1.71 17.09 -11.16
CA ILE A 215 -0.55 17.47 -10.35
C ILE A 215 -0.94 17.42 -8.88
N ASN A 216 -0.02 16.94 -8.06
CA ASN A 216 -0.19 16.91 -6.61
C ASN A 216 -0.43 18.35 -6.07
N PRO A 217 -1.52 18.58 -5.30
CA PRO A 217 -1.86 19.93 -4.85
C PRO A 217 -0.75 20.59 -4.01
N PRO A 218 -0.13 19.96 -2.99
CA PRO A 218 1.06 20.49 -2.33
C PRO A 218 2.21 20.88 -3.28
N THR A 219 2.54 20.06 -4.28
CA THR A 219 3.58 20.38 -5.28
C THR A 219 3.23 21.62 -6.12
N LEU A 220 1.95 21.77 -6.49
CA LEU A 220 1.49 22.98 -7.18
C LEU A 220 1.57 24.20 -6.26
N LEU A 221 1.09 24.06 -5.02
CA LEU A 221 1.06 25.13 -4.03
C LEU A 221 2.47 25.61 -3.64
N SER A 222 3.49 24.75 -3.67
CA SER A 222 4.86 25.18 -3.39
C SER A 222 5.42 26.17 -4.42
N GLN A 223 4.83 26.25 -5.61
CA GLN A 223 5.28 27.12 -6.72
C GLN A 223 4.54 28.46 -6.79
N VAL A 224 3.54 28.70 -5.93
CA VAL A 224 2.71 29.91 -6.00
C VAL A 224 2.83 30.72 -4.72
N ASP A 225 2.60 32.03 -4.80
CA ASP A 225 2.74 32.97 -3.69
C ASP A 225 1.42 33.19 -2.96
N LYS A 226 0.32 33.30 -3.72
CA LYS A 226 -1.02 33.63 -3.24
C LYS A 226 -2.08 32.78 -3.92
N VAL A 227 -3.13 32.43 -3.19
CA VAL A 227 -4.19 31.52 -3.66
C VAL A 227 -5.56 32.16 -3.52
N TYR A 228 -6.34 32.10 -4.59
CA TYR A 228 -7.73 32.52 -4.67
C TYR A 228 -8.61 31.28 -4.84
N CYS A 229 -9.61 31.13 -3.99
CA CYS A 229 -10.56 30.03 -4.09
C CYS A 229 -11.99 30.47 -3.73
N VAL A 230 -12.98 29.72 -4.23
CA VAL A 230 -14.37 29.91 -3.80
C VAL A 230 -14.63 29.09 -2.54
N THR A 231 -14.70 27.76 -2.66
CA THR A 231 -14.96 26.86 -1.51
C THR A 231 -14.09 25.60 -1.50
N SER A 232 -13.11 25.50 -2.40
CA SER A 232 -12.28 24.32 -2.58
C SER A 232 -11.48 23.96 -1.33
N GLN A 233 -11.40 22.67 -1.01
CA GLN A 233 -10.52 22.14 0.04
C GLN A 233 -9.05 22.51 -0.20
N MET A 234 -8.65 22.68 -1.47
CA MET A 234 -7.28 23.10 -1.82
C MET A 234 -6.94 24.49 -1.28
N GLY A 235 -7.94 25.34 -0.97
CA GLY A 235 -7.71 26.58 -0.23
C GLY A 235 -7.24 26.35 1.20
N PHE A 236 -7.77 25.33 1.90
CA PHE A 236 -7.24 24.94 3.21
C PHE A 236 -5.85 24.32 3.09
N GLU A 237 -5.61 23.50 2.06
CA GLU A 237 -4.28 22.93 1.80
C GLU A 237 -3.23 24.04 1.54
N ALA A 238 -3.63 25.16 0.93
CA ALA A 238 -2.78 26.34 0.77
C ALA A 238 -2.40 26.98 2.12
N LEU A 239 -3.34 27.09 3.07
CA LEU A 239 -3.05 27.52 4.44
C LEU A 239 -2.03 26.59 5.12
N LEU A 240 -2.16 25.28 4.93
CA LEU A 240 -1.19 24.31 5.46
C LEU A 240 0.22 24.55 4.90
N GLN A 241 0.33 25.00 3.64
CA GLN A 241 1.60 25.37 3.01
C GLN A 241 2.06 26.80 3.34
N GLY A 242 1.37 27.50 4.25
CA GLY A 242 1.71 28.86 4.66
C GLY A 242 1.46 29.91 3.59
N LYS A 243 0.54 29.66 2.65
CA LYS A 243 0.18 30.60 1.59
C LYS A 243 -0.89 31.56 2.05
N GLU A 244 -0.88 32.77 1.49
CA GLU A 244 -1.99 33.70 1.62
C GLU A 244 -3.19 33.18 0.83
N VAL A 245 -4.37 33.14 1.46
CA VAL A 245 -5.58 32.58 0.87
C VAL A 245 -6.72 33.59 0.91
N VAL A 246 -7.28 33.87 -0.26
CA VAL A 246 -8.45 34.73 -0.46
C VAL A 246 -9.66 33.87 -0.80
N THR A 247 -10.77 34.07 -0.09
CA THR A 247 -12.01 33.29 -0.29
C THR A 247 -13.15 34.14 -0.85
N PHE A 248 -13.86 33.61 -1.85
CA PHE A 248 -15.02 34.27 -2.48
C PHE A 248 -16.36 33.59 -2.17
N GLY A 249 -16.32 32.42 -1.53
CA GLY A 249 -17.48 31.78 -0.89
C GLY A 249 -17.29 31.68 0.62
N VAL A 250 -18.06 30.81 1.27
CA VAL A 250 -17.98 30.55 2.72
C VAL A 250 -17.58 29.11 2.99
N PRO A 251 -16.34 28.70 2.67
CA PRO A 251 -15.85 27.36 3.03
C PRO A 251 -15.77 27.20 4.56
N TRP A 252 -15.58 25.96 5.00
CA TRP A 252 -15.52 25.61 6.43
C TRP A 252 -14.38 26.34 7.17
N PHE A 253 -13.31 26.69 6.46
CA PHE A 253 -12.11 27.35 7.00
C PHE A 253 -12.11 28.89 6.88
N ALA A 254 -13.13 29.49 6.27
CA ALA A 254 -13.30 30.95 6.23
C ALA A 254 -13.91 31.49 7.54
N GLY A 255 -13.64 32.76 7.87
CA GLY A 255 -14.22 33.44 9.04
C GLY A 255 -13.54 33.14 10.38
N TRP A 256 -12.40 32.45 10.35
CA TRP A 256 -11.60 32.13 11.54
C TRP A 256 -10.32 32.98 11.63
N GLY A 257 -10.19 34.05 10.83
CA GLY A 257 -9.06 34.99 10.88
C GLY A 257 -7.78 34.52 10.18
N LEU A 258 -7.84 33.41 9.42
CA LEU A 258 -6.69 32.85 8.68
C LEU A 258 -6.75 33.13 7.17
N THR A 259 -7.85 33.70 6.69
CA THR A 259 -8.13 33.95 5.27
C THR A 259 -8.58 35.40 5.07
N ASP A 260 -8.33 35.92 3.87
CA ASP A 260 -8.96 37.15 3.39
C ASP A 260 -10.34 36.79 2.81
N ASP A 261 -11.39 37.04 3.60
CA ASP A 261 -12.75 36.60 3.30
C ASP A 261 -13.57 37.69 2.60
N ARG A 262 -13.87 37.49 1.31
CA ARG A 262 -14.58 38.48 0.49
C ARG A 262 -16.09 38.34 0.51
N HIS A 263 -16.60 37.19 0.96
CA HIS A 263 -18.04 36.95 0.99
C HIS A 263 -18.71 37.62 2.21
N PRO A 264 -19.76 38.46 2.04
CA PRO A 264 -20.32 39.26 3.13
C PRO A 264 -20.93 38.43 4.27
N PHE A 265 -21.37 37.20 3.99
CA PHE A 265 -21.90 36.30 5.01
C PHE A 265 -20.84 35.87 6.05
N VAL A 266 -19.55 35.97 5.75
CA VAL A 266 -18.51 35.71 6.76
C VAL A 266 -18.56 36.74 7.89
N ALA A 267 -18.74 38.02 7.56
CA ALA A 267 -18.94 39.07 8.56
C ALA A 267 -20.20 38.82 9.41
N GLU A 268 -21.25 38.26 8.80
CA GLU A 268 -22.46 37.86 9.51
C GLU A 268 -22.20 36.74 10.52
N LEU A 269 -21.44 35.71 10.15
CA LEU A 269 -21.06 34.61 11.04
C LEU A 269 -20.25 35.10 12.25
N ILE A 270 -19.35 36.07 12.03
CA ILE A 270 -18.57 36.70 13.10
C ILE A 270 -19.48 37.51 14.03
N ARG A 271 -20.41 38.31 13.46
CA ARG A 271 -21.39 39.09 14.23
C ARG A 271 -22.29 38.20 15.09
N GLN A 272 -22.69 37.05 14.56
CA GLN A 272 -23.47 36.03 15.27
C GLN A 272 -22.64 35.22 16.29
N LYS A 273 -21.33 35.48 16.41
CA LYS A 273 -20.38 34.72 17.25
C LYS A 273 -20.33 33.22 16.92
N ARG A 274 -20.64 32.85 15.68
CA ARG A 274 -20.52 31.48 15.18
C ARG A 274 -19.08 31.14 14.81
N ARG A 275 -18.33 32.13 14.32
CA ARG A 275 -16.91 32.01 13.98
C ARG A 275 -16.13 33.18 14.57
N MET A 276 -14.91 32.92 15.03
CA MET A 276 -14.03 33.91 15.64
C MET A 276 -12.57 33.56 15.33
N PRO A 277 -11.60 34.48 15.49
CA PRO A 277 -10.21 34.17 15.21
C PRO A 277 -9.72 32.91 15.93
N ARG A 278 -9.03 32.04 15.19
CA ARG A 278 -8.45 30.77 15.65
C ARG A 278 -7.09 30.54 15.02
N ASP A 279 -6.26 29.77 15.70
CA ASP A 279 -4.97 29.35 15.17
C ASP A 279 -5.11 28.20 14.15
N LEU A 280 -4.16 28.11 13.20
CA LEU A 280 -4.19 27.08 12.16
C LEU A 280 -4.10 25.65 12.75
N PHE A 281 -3.35 25.45 13.82
CA PHE A 281 -3.26 24.16 14.52
C PHE A 281 -4.59 23.79 15.17
N GLU A 282 -5.35 24.76 15.67
CA GLU A 282 -6.70 24.53 16.23
C GLU A 282 -7.69 24.10 15.14
N LEU A 283 -7.70 24.79 14.00
CA LEU A 283 -8.53 24.41 12.85
C LEU A 283 -8.17 23.03 12.33
N PHE A 284 -6.88 22.77 12.17
CA PHE A 284 -6.37 21.49 11.71
C PHE A 284 -6.75 20.36 12.67
N TYR A 285 -6.57 20.56 13.98
CA TYR A 285 -6.92 19.55 14.97
C TYR A 285 -8.42 19.25 14.96
N ALA A 286 -9.27 20.28 14.98
CA ALA A 286 -10.71 20.10 14.93
C ALA A 286 -11.16 19.34 13.67
N ALA A 287 -10.59 19.71 12.51
CA ALA A 287 -10.95 19.11 11.22
C ALA A 287 -10.40 17.69 11.01
N TYR A 288 -9.12 17.46 11.33
CA TYR A 288 -8.39 16.24 10.99
C TYR A 288 -8.26 15.25 12.15
N PHE A 289 -8.43 15.65 13.41
CA PHE A 289 -8.42 14.71 14.54
C PHE A 289 -9.80 14.44 15.11
N GLN A 290 -10.64 15.48 15.26
CA GLN A 290 -11.91 15.35 15.96
C GLN A 290 -13.09 15.07 15.02
N TYR A 291 -13.11 15.71 13.86
CA TYR A 291 -14.23 15.64 12.92
C TYR A 291 -14.12 14.47 11.93
N CYS A 292 -12.92 14.21 11.42
CA CYS A 292 -12.66 13.03 10.60
C CYS A 292 -12.54 11.77 11.47
N ARG A 293 -13.09 10.66 10.97
CA ARG A 293 -12.91 9.33 11.51
C ARG A 293 -12.07 8.50 10.56
N TYR A 294 -11.16 7.71 11.11
CA TYR A 294 -10.15 6.99 10.34
C TYR A 294 -10.27 5.48 10.56
N ILE A 295 -9.88 4.73 9.53
CA ILE A 295 -9.51 3.33 9.66
C ILE A 295 -8.00 3.21 9.46
N ASN A 296 -7.38 2.24 10.11
CA ASN A 296 -6.03 1.84 9.77
C ASN A 296 -6.07 1.13 8.40
N PRO A 297 -5.45 1.66 7.34
CA PRO A 297 -5.60 1.08 6.01
C PRO A 297 -4.93 -0.29 5.83
N PHE A 298 -3.96 -0.63 6.69
CA PHE A 298 -3.32 -1.94 6.65
C PHE A 298 -4.30 -3.05 7.08
N THR A 299 -5.02 -2.81 8.18
CA THR A 299 -5.87 -3.81 8.84
C THR A 299 -7.36 -3.68 8.52
N GLY A 300 -7.83 -2.47 8.22
CA GLY A 300 -9.24 -2.12 8.05
C GLY A 300 -9.98 -1.82 9.37
N GLU A 301 -9.29 -1.92 10.51
CA GLU A 301 -9.84 -1.61 11.84
C GLU A 301 -9.95 -0.10 12.09
N CYS A 302 -10.63 0.29 13.17
CA CYS A 302 -10.63 1.69 13.61
C CYS A 302 -9.19 2.15 13.86
N GLY A 303 -8.86 3.34 13.38
CA GLY A 303 -7.54 3.93 13.52
C GLY A 303 -7.62 5.44 13.71
N ASP A 304 -6.50 6.09 13.54
CA ASP A 304 -6.36 7.54 13.61
C ASP A 304 -5.72 8.13 12.34
N ILE A 305 -5.48 9.43 12.37
CA ILE A 305 -4.84 10.14 11.26
C ILE A 305 -3.40 9.64 11.00
N PHE A 306 -2.66 9.23 12.02
CA PHE A 306 -1.28 8.76 11.87
C PHE A 306 -1.22 7.41 11.19
N ASP A 307 -2.17 6.51 11.46
CA ASP A 307 -2.32 5.25 10.71
C ASP A 307 -2.44 5.53 9.20
N VAL A 308 -3.29 6.49 8.82
CA VAL A 308 -3.49 6.87 7.42
C VAL A 308 -2.28 7.59 6.83
N ILE A 309 -1.65 8.53 7.57
CA ILE A 309 -0.43 9.21 7.12
C ILE A 309 0.68 8.19 6.87
N HIS A 310 0.94 7.28 7.81
CA HIS A 310 2.00 6.28 7.68
C HIS A 310 1.73 5.32 6.51
N TYR A 311 0.48 4.90 6.30
CA TYR A 311 0.10 4.12 5.13
C TYR A 311 0.34 4.89 3.83
N LEU A 312 -0.08 6.17 3.75
CA LEU A 312 0.10 7.00 2.56
C LEU A 312 1.59 7.24 2.24
N ILE A 313 2.43 7.44 3.25
CA ILE A 313 3.89 7.54 3.07
C ILE A 313 4.46 6.24 2.51
N TRP A 314 4.04 5.10 3.09
CA TRP A 314 4.51 3.78 2.66
C TRP A 314 4.07 3.45 1.22
N ILE A 315 2.79 3.63 0.90
CA ILE A 315 2.23 3.29 -0.42
C ILE A 315 2.74 4.23 -1.53
N LYS A 316 3.06 5.48 -1.21
CA LYS A 316 3.61 6.44 -2.19
C LYS A 316 4.94 5.97 -2.75
N LYS A 317 5.79 5.32 -1.94
CA LYS A 317 7.03 4.68 -2.42
C LYS A 317 6.75 3.60 -3.46
N TRP A 318 5.70 2.79 -3.26
CA TRP A 318 5.28 1.77 -4.22
C TRP A 318 4.61 2.35 -5.46
N GLN A 319 3.79 3.41 -5.33
CA GLN A 319 3.22 4.12 -6.47
C GLN A 319 4.31 4.68 -7.38
N THR A 320 5.37 5.26 -6.80
CA THR A 320 6.54 5.74 -7.57
C THR A 320 7.31 4.58 -8.20
N PHE A 321 7.55 3.49 -7.47
CA PHE A 321 8.28 2.33 -7.99
C PHE A 321 7.53 1.63 -9.14
N LEU A 322 6.19 1.57 -9.07
CA LEU A 322 5.35 0.84 -10.02
C LEU A 322 4.65 1.74 -11.04
N ILE A 323 5.20 2.93 -11.33
CA ILE A 323 4.65 3.81 -12.35
C ILE A 323 4.84 3.23 -13.76
N GLY A 324 3.80 3.35 -14.60
CA GLY A 324 3.80 3.03 -16.02
C GLY A 324 3.14 1.71 -16.40
N ASP A 325 3.43 1.27 -17.63
CA ASP A 325 2.75 0.16 -18.30
C ASP A 325 3.53 -1.15 -18.21
N PHE A 326 3.00 -2.14 -17.48
CA PHE A 326 3.60 -3.45 -17.28
C PHE A 326 2.94 -4.49 -18.18
N TYR A 327 3.72 -5.13 -19.05
CA TYR A 327 3.24 -6.16 -19.95
C TYR A 327 3.67 -7.56 -19.50
N CYS A 328 2.69 -8.42 -19.25
CA CYS A 328 2.90 -9.84 -18.98
C CYS A 328 2.51 -10.70 -20.18
N ILE A 329 3.42 -11.55 -20.65
CA ILE A 329 3.19 -12.42 -21.81
C ILE A 329 2.93 -13.86 -21.36
N GLY A 330 1.86 -14.48 -21.87
CA GLY A 330 1.61 -15.93 -21.74
C GLY A 330 1.15 -16.41 -20.36
N LEU A 331 0.74 -15.51 -19.46
CA LEU A 331 0.23 -15.91 -18.14
C LEU A 331 -1.11 -16.65 -18.22
N SER A 332 -1.29 -17.65 -17.36
CA SER A 332 -2.57 -18.35 -17.19
C SER A 332 -3.63 -17.43 -16.58
N LEU A 333 -4.92 -17.69 -16.86
CA LEU A 333 -6.02 -16.85 -16.38
C LEU A 333 -5.99 -16.66 -14.84
N TRP A 334 -5.69 -17.73 -14.09
CA TRP A 334 -5.54 -17.65 -12.64
C TRP A 334 -4.44 -16.68 -12.20
N LYS A 335 -3.25 -16.75 -12.82
CA LYS A 335 -2.15 -15.81 -12.52
C LYS A 335 -2.55 -14.37 -12.85
N LYS A 336 -3.26 -14.14 -13.96
CA LYS A 336 -3.77 -12.81 -14.31
C LYS A 336 -4.68 -12.26 -13.21
N THR A 337 -5.64 -13.05 -12.76
CA THR A 337 -6.60 -12.68 -11.70
C THR A 337 -5.90 -12.36 -10.38
N VAL A 338 -4.91 -13.19 -10.00
CA VAL A 338 -4.13 -13.02 -8.78
C VAL A 338 -3.28 -11.75 -8.78
N LEU A 339 -2.71 -11.37 -9.93
CA LEU A 339 -1.79 -10.24 -10.03
C LEU A 339 -2.49 -8.88 -9.99
N LYS A 340 -3.71 -8.78 -10.54
CA LYS A 340 -4.44 -7.50 -10.67
C LYS A 340 -4.42 -6.62 -9.40
N PRO A 341 -4.73 -7.14 -8.19
CA PRO A 341 -4.71 -6.32 -6.98
C PRO A 341 -3.34 -5.72 -6.62
N PHE A 342 -2.24 -6.44 -6.90
CA PHE A 342 -0.88 -5.95 -6.59
C PHE A 342 -0.48 -4.73 -7.44
N PHE A 343 -1.10 -4.58 -8.61
CA PHE A 343 -0.84 -3.48 -9.55
C PHE A 343 -2.02 -2.50 -9.63
N HIS A 344 -3.01 -2.61 -8.72
CA HIS A 344 -4.12 -1.67 -8.63
C HIS A 344 -3.70 -0.41 -7.87
N LEU A 345 -2.78 0.33 -8.50
CA LEU A 345 -2.23 1.59 -8.03
C LEU A 345 -2.48 2.68 -9.08
N PRO A 346 -2.62 3.94 -8.66
CA PRO A 346 -2.67 5.04 -9.61
C PRO A 346 -1.42 5.07 -10.49
N ASN A 347 -1.59 5.48 -11.75
CA ASN A 347 -0.53 5.55 -12.75
C ASN A 347 0.22 4.23 -13.02
N CYS A 348 -0.29 3.09 -12.53
CA CYS A 348 0.16 1.75 -12.85
C CYS A 348 -0.86 1.06 -13.75
N ARG A 349 -0.42 0.46 -14.85
CA ARG A 349 -1.29 -0.27 -15.78
C ARG A 349 -0.71 -1.65 -16.05
N LEU A 350 -1.49 -2.70 -15.78
CA LEU A 350 -1.08 -4.08 -15.98
C LEU A 350 -1.77 -4.67 -17.21
N HIS A 351 -0.99 -5.00 -18.23
CA HIS A 351 -1.44 -5.52 -19.50
C HIS A 351 -1.11 -7.01 -19.63
N PHE A 352 -2.10 -7.81 -20.04
CA PHE A 352 -1.90 -9.24 -20.27
C PHE A 352 -1.96 -9.59 -21.75
N VAL A 353 -0.84 -10.00 -22.32
CA VAL A 353 -0.72 -10.38 -23.72
C VAL A 353 -0.59 -11.90 -23.85
N HIS A 354 -1.28 -12.49 -24.81
CA HIS A 354 -1.33 -13.96 -24.92
C HIS A 354 -0.01 -14.58 -25.40
N SER A 355 0.71 -13.93 -26.32
CA SER A 355 1.94 -14.45 -26.90
C SER A 355 2.86 -13.33 -27.36
N LEU A 356 4.15 -13.65 -27.52
CA LEU A 356 5.15 -12.71 -28.03
C LEU A 356 4.79 -12.19 -29.43
N ALA A 357 4.24 -13.03 -30.29
CA ALA A 357 3.78 -12.63 -31.63
C ALA A 357 2.69 -11.55 -31.60
N LYS A 358 1.81 -11.55 -30.59
CA LYS A 358 0.83 -10.47 -30.40
C LYS A 358 1.46 -9.24 -29.78
N PHE A 359 2.38 -9.42 -28.83
CA PHE A 359 3.10 -8.31 -28.19
C PHE A 359 3.87 -7.46 -29.21
N LYS A 360 4.54 -8.10 -30.17
CA LYS A 360 5.24 -7.44 -31.29
C LYS A 360 4.39 -6.49 -32.13
N LYS A 361 3.06 -6.58 -32.06
CA LYS A 361 2.11 -5.73 -32.81
C LYS A 361 1.60 -4.54 -31.99
N ILE A 362 1.97 -4.44 -30.73
CA ILE A 362 1.53 -3.37 -29.83
C ILE A 362 2.49 -2.18 -30.00
N GLN A 363 1.94 -0.99 -30.18
CA GLN A 363 2.71 0.24 -30.10
C GLN A 363 2.98 0.55 -28.62
N LEU A 364 4.24 0.44 -28.21
CA LEU A 364 4.64 0.67 -26.83
C LEU A 364 4.80 2.16 -26.55
N GLN A 365 4.40 2.57 -25.35
CA GLN A 365 4.71 3.88 -24.78
C GLN A 365 6.13 3.87 -24.19
N GLU A 366 6.76 5.03 -24.02
CA GLU A 366 8.14 5.15 -23.51
C GLU A 366 8.34 4.52 -22.12
N ASN A 367 7.29 4.54 -21.30
CA ASN A 367 7.28 4.01 -19.93
C ASN A 367 6.98 2.49 -19.87
N ALA A 368 6.86 1.80 -21.00
CA ALA A 368 6.48 0.39 -21.07
C ALA A 368 7.59 -0.55 -20.56
N LYS A 369 7.19 -1.58 -19.82
CA LYS A 369 8.06 -2.56 -19.16
C LYS A 369 7.55 -3.97 -19.42
N LEU A 370 8.44 -4.94 -19.59
CA LEU A 370 8.07 -6.36 -19.61
C LEU A 370 8.19 -6.94 -18.21
N LEU A 371 7.11 -7.51 -17.69
CA LEU A 371 7.05 -8.13 -16.36
C LEU A 371 7.00 -9.67 -16.51
N LEU A 372 8.09 -10.32 -16.11
CA LEU A 372 8.32 -11.75 -16.27
C LEU A 372 8.20 -12.48 -14.92
N TRP A 373 7.65 -13.69 -14.91
CA TRP A 373 7.66 -14.53 -13.71
C TRP A 373 8.98 -15.30 -13.62
N GLY A 374 9.66 -15.25 -12.47
CA GLY A 374 10.96 -15.86 -12.24
C GLY A 374 12.00 -15.35 -13.24
N GLN A 375 12.72 -16.27 -13.90
CA GLN A 375 13.66 -15.86 -14.96
C GLN A 375 12.99 -15.42 -16.27
N GLY A 376 11.75 -15.85 -16.52
CA GLY A 376 11.06 -15.59 -17.79
C GLY A 376 11.44 -16.52 -18.94
N ASN A 377 10.78 -16.32 -20.09
CA ASN A 377 11.04 -17.06 -21.32
C ASN A 377 12.23 -16.45 -22.08
N PRO A 378 13.27 -17.22 -22.45
CA PRO A 378 14.42 -16.73 -23.21
C PRO A 378 14.08 -15.94 -24.47
N GLU A 379 13.07 -16.35 -25.24
CA GLU A 379 12.66 -15.64 -26.46
C GLU A 379 12.11 -14.23 -26.16
N VAL A 380 11.39 -14.08 -25.04
CA VAL A 380 10.86 -12.79 -24.60
C VAL A 380 11.99 -11.89 -24.12
N ILE A 381 12.98 -12.46 -23.42
CA ILE A 381 14.16 -11.74 -22.94
C ILE A 381 14.98 -11.22 -24.12
N SER A 382 15.33 -12.08 -25.08
CA SER A 382 16.09 -11.67 -26.25
C SER A 382 15.37 -10.60 -27.08
N TYR A 383 14.04 -10.69 -27.19
CA TYR A 383 13.27 -9.64 -27.86
C TYR A 383 13.30 -8.31 -27.09
N ALA A 384 13.16 -8.35 -25.76
CA ALA A 384 13.21 -7.16 -24.92
C ALA A 384 14.58 -6.46 -25.03
N GLU A 385 15.67 -7.23 -24.97
CA GLU A 385 17.04 -6.74 -25.12
C GLU A 385 17.28 -6.11 -26.50
N GLN A 386 16.83 -6.77 -27.58
CA GLN A 386 16.96 -6.25 -28.94
C GLN A 386 16.23 -4.91 -29.14
N HIS A 387 15.14 -4.68 -28.40
CA HIS A 387 14.30 -3.49 -28.52
C HIS A 387 14.44 -2.52 -27.35
N ASN A 388 15.44 -2.70 -26.47
CA ASN A 388 15.68 -1.88 -25.28
C ASN A 388 14.44 -1.71 -24.38
N ILE A 389 13.62 -2.75 -24.25
CA ILE A 389 12.45 -2.75 -23.36
C ILE A 389 12.91 -3.17 -21.95
N PRO A 390 12.69 -2.37 -20.90
CA PRO A 390 13.07 -2.73 -19.54
C PRO A 390 12.42 -4.05 -19.09
N ILE A 391 13.23 -4.97 -18.54
CA ILE A 391 12.77 -6.26 -18.02
C ILE A 391 12.68 -6.18 -16.50
N TRP A 392 11.48 -6.44 -15.99
CA TRP A 392 11.18 -6.59 -14.58
C TRP A 392 10.81 -8.03 -14.31
N ARG A 393 11.15 -8.53 -13.12
CA ARG A 393 10.87 -9.90 -12.70
C ARG A 393 9.98 -9.90 -11.47
N MET A 394 9.08 -10.86 -11.39
CA MET A 394 8.25 -11.11 -10.23
C MET A 394 8.35 -12.56 -9.78
N GLU A 395 8.17 -12.79 -8.50
CA GLU A 395 8.12 -14.14 -7.92
C GLU A 395 7.25 -14.15 -6.66
N ASP A 396 6.89 -15.32 -6.16
CA ASP A 396 6.21 -15.42 -4.86
C ASP A 396 7.08 -14.78 -3.75
N GLY A 397 6.44 -14.06 -2.83
CA GLY A 397 7.12 -13.52 -1.65
C GLY A 397 7.50 -14.58 -0.62
N PHE A 398 8.29 -14.18 0.38
CA PHE A 398 8.84 -15.09 1.39
C PHE A 398 7.81 -15.58 2.40
N ILE A 399 6.79 -14.76 2.69
CA ILE A 399 5.63 -15.10 3.52
C ILE A 399 4.44 -15.28 2.56
N ARG A 400 4.10 -16.53 2.22
CA ARG A 400 3.19 -16.80 1.09
C ARG A 400 1.75 -17.14 1.46
N SER A 401 1.53 -18.24 2.19
CA SER A 401 0.18 -18.76 2.47
C SER A 401 0.19 -19.87 3.54
N VAL A 402 -0.95 -20.12 4.19
CA VAL A 402 -1.18 -21.36 4.96
C VAL A 402 -1.39 -22.51 3.96
N GLY A 403 -0.31 -23.24 3.62
CA GLY A 403 -0.32 -24.41 2.76
C GLY A 403 0.61 -24.32 1.54
N LEU A 404 0.81 -25.45 0.84
CA LEU A 404 1.69 -25.54 -0.33
C LEU A 404 1.18 -24.68 -1.50
N GLY A 405 2.08 -23.98 -2.18
CA GLY A 405 1.76 -23.20 -3.39
C GLY A 405 1.15 -24.02 -4.55
N SER A 406 1.42 -25.33 -4.57
CA SER A 406 0.81 -26.30 -5.49
C SER A 406 -0.71 -26.42 -5.32
N ASN A 407 -1.29 -25.93 -4.22
CA ASN A 407 -2.74 -25.89 -3.99
C ASN A 407 -3.46 -24.71 -4.65
N LEU A 408 -2.76 -23.82 -5.38
CA LEU A 408 -3.33 -22.67 -6.09
C LEU A 408 -4.09 -21.70 -5.17
N VAL A 409 -3.59 -21.52 -3.94
CA VAL A 409 -4.01 -20.45 -3.03
C VAL A 409 -3.46 -19.13 -3.56
N ALA A 410 -4.26 -18.05 -3.50
CA ALA A 410 -3.78 -16.73 -3.89
C ALA A 410 -2.61 -16.34 -2.97
N PRO A 411 -1.45 -15.92 -3.52
CA PRO A 411 -0.32 -15.48 -2.73
C PRO A 411 -0.70 -14.22 -1.96
N LEU A 412 -0.36 -14.18 -0.67
CA LEU A 412 -0.45 -12.95 0.13
C LEU A 412 0.72 -12.00 -0.14
N SER A 413 1.78 -12.48 -0.78
CA SER A 413 2.99 -11.72 -1.01
C SER A 413 3.59 -11.99 -2.39
N LEU A 414 4.10 -10.93 -3.01
CA LEU A 414 4.72 -10.92 -4.33
C LEU A 414 5.99 -10.06 -4.26
N VAL A 415 7.10 -10.53 -4.83
CA VAL A 415 8.28 -9.68 -5.04
C VAL A 415 8.28 -9.14 -6.46
N ILE A 416 8.76 -7.91 -6.62
CA ILE A 416 8.97 -7.26 -7.91
C ILE A 416 10.38 -6.71 -7.93
N ASP A 417 11.14 -7.05 -8.96
CA ASP A 417 12.58 -6.77 -9.07
C ASP A 417 12.89 -6.21 -10.46
N SER A 418 13.35 -4.96 -10.50
CA SER A 418 13.68 -4.23 -11.73
C SER A 418 15.12 -4.46 -12.20
N LEU A 419 15.94 -5.17 -11.42
CA LEU A 419 17.36 -5.40 -11.72
C LEU A 419 17.65 -6.87 -12.08
N GLY A 420 17.08 -7.79 -11.31
CA GLY A 420 17.37 -9.21 -11.40
C GLY A 420 16.29 -10.00 -10.68
N ILE A 421 16.67 -10.94 -9.83
CA ILE A 421 15.75 -11.63 -8.92
C ILE A 421 16.55 -12.23 -7.75
N TYR A 422 16.00 -12.24 -6.54
CA TYR A 422 16.74 -12.57 -5.30
C TYR A 422 17.48 -13.92 -5.32
N PHE A 423 16.98 -14.92 -6.04
CA PHE A 423 17.59 -16.26 -6.08
C PHE A 423 18.71 -16.41 -7.11
N ASN A 424 18.94 -15.40 -7.98
CA ASN A 424 19.98 -15.45 -9.00
C ASN A 424 21.16 -14.54 -8.60
N PRO A 425 22.24 -15.08 -8.00
CA PRO A 425 23.42 -14.31 -7.60
C PRO A 425 24.37 -14.00 -8.76
N GLN A 426 24.11 -14.49 -9.99
CA GLN A 426 25.00 -14.21 -11.13
C GLN A 426 24.93 -12.73 -11.55
N GLN A 427 23.82 -12.07 -11.26
CA GLN A 427 23.59 -10.64 -11.50
C GLN A 427 23.09 -9.94 -10.22
N PRO A 428 23.23 -8.61 -10.11
CA PRO A 428 22.60 -7.86 -9.02
C PRO A 428 21.07 -8.06 -9.00
N SER A 429 20.47 -7.92 -7.82
CA SER A 429 19.02 -7.90 -7.63
C SER A 429 18.61 -6.67 -6.84
N GLN A 430 17.34 -6.28 -6.92
CA GLN A 430 16.81 -5.18 -6.12
C GLN A 430 16.94 -5.49 -4.61
N LEU A 431 16.77 -6.75 -4.19
CA LEU A 431 17.03 -7.15 -2.80
C LEU A 431 18.50 -6.96 -2.41
N GLU A 432 19.44 -7.36 -3.27
CA GLU A 432 20.87 -7.15 -3.02
C GLU A 432 21.19 -5.66 -2.90
N CYS A 433 20.57 -4.80 -3.72
CA CYS A 433 20.72 -3.34 -3.64
C CYS A 433 20.18 -2.78 -2.31
N ILE A 434 18.99 -3.21 -1.88
CA ILE A 434 18.39 -2.83 -0.59
C ILE A 434 19.33 -3.21 0.55
N LEU A 435 19.77 -4.46 0.60
CA LEU A 435 20.64 -4.97 1.66
C LEU A 435 22.01 -4.27 1.68
N GLN A 436 22.59 -4.00 0.51
CA GLN A 436 23.89 -3.36 0.38
C GLN A 436 23.86 -1.87 0.75
N ASN A 437 22.80 -1.14 0.38
CA ASN A 437 22.81 0.33 0.35
C ASN A 437 21.81 1.03 1.28
N THR A 438 20.77 0.34 1.76
CA THR A 438 19.76 0.99 2.62
C THR A 438 20.30 1.24 4.02
N GLN A 439 20.09 2.47 4.52
CA GLN A 439 20.22 2.77 5.94
C GLN A 439 18.92 2.37 6.64
N PHE A 440 18.97 1.30 7.42
CA PHE A 440 17.84 0.84 8.22
C PHE A 440 17.77 1.69 9.50
N SER A 441 16.59 2.24 9.78
CA SER A 441 16.33 2.99 11.01
C SER A 441 16.20 2.05 12.22
N GLU A 442 16.28 2.61 13.43
CA GLU A 442 16.00 1.85 14.66
C GLU A 442 14.59 1.26 14.65
N ASN A 443 13.62 1.97 14.07
CA ASN A 443 12.26 1.48 13.91
C ASN A 443 12.16 0.31 12.93
N ASP A 444 12.94 0.29 11.85
CA ASP A 444 12.99 -0.84 10.93
C ASP A 444 13.53 -2.09 11.61
N GLU A 445 14.60 -1.95 12.40
CA GLU A 445 15.17 -3.07 13.17
C GLU A 445 14.23 -3.55 14.29
N PHE A 446 13.49 -2.63 14.93
CA PHE A 446 12.46 -2.98 15.90
C PHE A 446 11.34 -3.79 15.26
N LEU A 447 10.76 -3.30 14.15
CA LEU A 447 9.71 -4.01 13.41
C LEU A 447 10.18 -5.36 12.88
N ALA A 448 11.43 -5.44 12.41
CA ALA A 448 12.03 -6.69 11.97
C ALA A 448 12.11 -7.72 13.11
N LYS A 449 12.46 -7.29 14.33
CA LYS A 449 12.49 -8.17 15.51
C LYS A 449 11.07 -8.59 15.94
N GLU A 450 10.09 -7.69 15.90
CA GLU A 450 8.69 -8.06 16.16
C GLU A 450 8.21 -9.13 15.19
N ILE A 451 8.48 -8.95 13.88
CA ILE A 451 8.15 -9.93 12.84
C ILE A 451 8.88 -11.24 13.08
N GLN A 452 10.15 -11.20 13.45
CA GLN A 452 10.93 -12.39 13.78
C GLN A 452 10.25 -13.21 14.89
N LEU A 453 9.89 -12.55 16.00
CA LEU A 453 9.23 -13.18 17.14
C LEU A 453 7.89 -13.78 16.72
N GLN A 454 7.06 -13.02 15.99
CA GLN A 454 5.77 -13.50 15.50
C GLN A 454 5.91 -14.73 14.61
N LEU A 455 6.88 -14.76 13.69
CA LEU A 455 7.12 -15.92 12.81
C LEU A 455 7.56 -17.16 13.60
N ILE A 456 8.38 -16.98 14.64
CA ILE A 456 8.85 -18.07 15.52
C ILE A 456 7.69 -18.61 16.35
N GLU A 457 6.98 -17.75 17.08
CA GLU A 457 5.86 -18.11 17.96
C GLU A 457 4.73 -18.78 17.18
N ALA A 458 4.42 -18.25 16.01
CA ALA A 458 3.41 -18.81 15.12
C ALA A 458 3.85 -20.16 14.51
N ASN A 459 5.13 -20.54 14.59
CA ASN A 459 5.74 -21.62 13.83
C ASN A 459 5.33 -21.58 12.35
N ILE A 460 5.42 -20.38 11.74
CA ILE A 460 5.11 -20.15 10.32
C ILE A 460 6.40 -20.30 9.51
N GLY A 461 6.33 -21.14 8.48
CA GLY A 461 7.35 -21.23 7.43
C GLY A 461 6.70 -21.25 6.05
N LYS A 462 7.51 -21.39 5.00
CA LYS A 462 6.99 -21.48 3.61
C LYS A 462 6.18 -22.75 3.38
N TYR A 463 6.56 -23.84 4.04
CA TYR A 463 5.90 -25.14 3.94
C TYR A 463 5.39 -25.59 5.31
N ASN A 464 4.12 -25.29 5.61
CA ASN A 464 3.46 -25.71 6.86
C ASN A 464 2.85 -27.12 6.72
N VAL A 465 3.68 -28.11 6.37
CA VAL A 465 3.27 -29.52 6.18
C VAL A 465 4.08 -30.46 7.07
N GLY A 466 3.50 -31.61 7.40
CA GLY A 466 4.10 -32.63 8.27
C GLY A 466 3.56 -32.60 9.69
N TYR A 467 3.83 -33.67 10.46
CA TYR A 467 3.47 -33.71 11.88
C TYR A 467 4.37 -32.79 12.70
N THR A 468 3.83 -32.24 13.79
CA THR A 468 4.56 -31.39 14.73
C THR A 468 5.11 -32.19 15.91
N GLY A 469 6.17 -31.71 16.54
CA GLY A 469 6.77 -32.32 17.73
C GLY A 469 7.93 -33.27 17.44
N PHE A 470 8.69 -33.03 16.36
CA PHE A 470 9.93 -33.76 16.11
C PHE A 470 10.91 -33.56 17.27
N SER A 471 11.19 -34.62 18.01
CA SER A 471 12.09 -34.57 19.17
C SER A 471 13.55 -34.71 18.73
N ARG A 472 14.41 -33.89 19.34
CA ARG A 472 15.86 -33.99 19.23
C ARG A 472 16.32 -35.43 19.57
N PRO A 473 16.98 -36.17 18.65
CA PRO A 473 17.57 -37.48 18.98
C PRO A 473 18.54 -37.37 20.17
N ASN A 474 18.53 -38.38 21.06
CA ASN A 474 19.42 -38.42 22.22
C ASN A 474 20.85 -38.80 21.77
N THR A 475 21.65 -37.78 21.47
CA THR A 475 23.05 -37.94 21.03
C THR A 475 23.90 -36.78 21.56
N THR A 476 25.16 -37.06 21.85
CA THR A 476 26.17 -36.05 22.21
C THR A 476 26.85 -35.46 20.97
N LYS A 477 26.61 -36.04 19.79
CA LYS A 477 27.16 -35.55 18.52
C LYS A 477 26.54 -34.20 18.15
N LYS A 478 27.33 -33.36 17.49
CA LYS A 478 26.82 -32.18 16.78
C LYS A 478 25.77 -32.63 15.76
N MET A 479 24.62 -31.97 15.75
CA MET A 479 23.50 -32.32 14.89
C MET A 479 23.36 -31.35 13.72
N ILE A 480 23.27 -31.93 12.52
CA ILE A 480 23.24 -31.19 11.27
C ILE A 480 21.96 -31.57 10.51
N LEU A 481 21.19 -30.58 10.09
CA LEU A 481 20.09 -30.76 9.15
C LEU A 481 20.55 -30.43 7.72
N VAL A 482 20.31 -31.37 6.81
CA VAL A 482 20.46 -31.19 5.36
C VAL A 482 19.07 -31.21 4.73
N PRO A 483 18.47 -30.05 4.39
CA PRO A 483 17.19 -30.01 3.70
C PRO A 483 17.38 -30.38 2.23
N GLY A 484 16.61 -31.36 1.77
CA GLY A 484 16.48 -31.69 0.37
C GLY A 484 15.79 -30.56 -0.40
N GLN A 485 16.20 -30.39 -1.64
CA GLN A 485 15.70 -29.36 -2.54
C GLN A 485 15.24 -29.98 -3.86
N VAL A 486 14.46 -29.24 -4.63
CA VAL A 486 14.09 -29.60 -5.99
C VAL A 486 15.26 -29.28 -6.92
N GLU A 487 15.92 -30.29 -7.49
CA GLU A 487 17.22 -30.11 -8.16
C GLU A 487 17.17 -29.25 -9.43
N ASP A 488 16.02 -29.24 -10.11
CA ASP A 488 15.77 -28.40 -11.29
C ASP A 488 15.20 -27.01 -10.94
N ASP A 489 15.13 -26.65 -9.66
CA ASP A 489 14.69 -25.33 -9.21
C ASP A 489 15.64 -24.24 -9.71
N ALA A 490 15.07 -23.09 -10.10
CA ALA A 490 15.86 -21.97 -10.61
C ALA A 490 16.89 -21.48 -9.59
N SER A 491 16.56 -21.51 -8.29
CA SER A 491 17.51 -21.12 -7.24
C SER A 491 18.75 -22.01 -7.20
N ILE A 492 18.65 -23.31 -7.52
CA ILE A 492 19.83 -24.18 -7.61
C ILE A 492 20.56 -23.93 -8.92
N ARG A 493 19.84 -23.92 -10.05
CA ARG A 493 20.44 -23.75 -11.38
C ARG A 493 21.30 -22.49 -11.48
N PHE A 494 20.85 -21.38 -10.90
CA PHE A 494 21.55 -20.10 -10.95
C PHE A 494 22.34 -19.79 -9.67
N GLY A 495 21.87 -20.27 -8.52
CA GLY A 495 22.44 -19.96 -7.22
C GLY A 495 23.43 -20.97 -6.67
N SER A 496 23.58 -22.15 -7.28
CA SER A 496 24.52 -23.17 -6.80
C SER A 496 25.53 -23.56 -7.90
N PRO A 497 26.72 -22.94 -7.93
CA PRO A 497 27.65 -23.11 -9.06
C PRO A 497 28.30 -24.49 -9.11
N GLN A 498 28.57 -25.13 -7.97
CA GLN A 498 29.29 -26.41 -7.90
C GLN A 498 28.45 -27.56 -7.32
N CYS A 499 27.79 -27.35 -6.19
CA CYS A 499 26.93 -28.36 -5.57
C CYS A 499 25.53 -28.33 -6.21
N LYS A 500 25.22 -29.25 -7.13
CA LYS A 500 23.99 -29.18 -7.95
C LYS A 500 22.96 -30.28 -7.67
N SER A 501 23.24 -31.18 -6.72
CA SER A 501 22.33 -32.26 -6.35
C SER A 501 22.25 -32.44 -4.85
N ASN A 502 21.13 -32.97 -4.37
CA ASN A 502 20.93 -33.28 -2.96
C ASN A 502 21.95 -34.32 -2.48
N LEU A 503 22.28 -35.31 -3.33
CA LEU A 503 23.27 -36.33 -3.00
C LEU A 503 24.67 -35.74 -2.87
N ALA A 504 25.07 -34.85 -3.77
CA ALA A 504 26.37 -34.17 -3.69
C ALA A 504 26.48 -33.31 -2.42
N LEU A 505 25.39 -32.63 -2.03
CA LEU A 505 25.35 -31.89 -0.77
C LEU A 505 25.55 -32.83 0.41
N LEU A 506 24.79 -33.93 0.47
CA LEU A 506 24.85 -34.87 1.59
C LEU A 506 26.23 -35.53 1.72
N GLN A 507 26.83 -35.92 0.59
CA GLN A 507 28.20 -36.42 0.51
C GLN A 507 29.21 -35.40 1.02
N ARG A 508 29.09 -34.14 0.58
CA ARG A 508 29.99 -33.06 0.98
C ARG A 508 29.88 -32.78 2.48
N VAL A 509 28.68 -32.71 3.04
CA VAL A 509 28.46 -32.49 4.47
C VAL A 509 29.04 -33.63 5.30
N ARG A 510 28.79 -34.90 4.92
CA ARG A 510 29.41 -36.05 5.61
C ARG A 510 30.94 -36.02 5.55
N ALA A 511 31.50 -35.67 4.40
CA ALA A 511 32.95 -35.58 4.24
C ALA A 511 33.58 -34.48 5.11
N THR A 512 32.90 -33.35 5.31
CA THR A 512 33.41 -32.25 6.16
C THR A 512 33.08 -32.41 7.65
N HIS A 513 32.06 -33.22 7.98
CA HIS A 513 31.62 -33.49 9.35
C HIS A 513 31.45 -35.01 9.59
N PRO A 514 32.56 -35.78 9.62
CA PRO A 514 32.48 -37.24 9.71
C PRO A 514 31.76 -37.74 10.98
N ASP A 515 31.96 -37.06 12.11
CA ASP A 515 31.44 -37.49 13.41
C ASP A 515 30.06 -36.90 13.77
N ALA A 516 29.52 -36.00 12.95
CA ALA A 516 28.23 -35.36 13.21
C ALA A 516 27.06 -36.34 13.03
N TYR A 517 25.94 -36.06 13.69
CA TYR A 517 24.67 -36.73 13.45
C TYR A 517 23.91 -35.96 12.36
N ILE A 518 23.84 -36.51 11.15
CA ILE A 518 23.27 -35.86 9.98
C ILE A 518 21.85 -36.34 9.76
N ILE A 519 20.91 -35.41 9.78
CA ILE A 519 19.51 -35.60 9.45
C ILE A 519 19.28 -35.09 8.03
N TYR A 520 18.89 -35.97 7.11
CA TYR A 520 18.44 -35.58 5.77
C TYR A 520 16.92 -35.48 5.76
N LYS A 521 16.38 -34.33 5.35
CA LYS A 521 14.94 -34.14 5.18
C LYS A 521 14.60 -33.88 3.72
N PRO A 522 14.09 -34.86 2.97
CA PRO A 522 13.72 -34.67 1.56
C PRO A 522 12.66 -33.57 1.36
N HIS A 523 12.65 -32.95 0.19
CA HIS A 523 11.65 -31.94 -0.16
C HIS A 523 10.27 -32.60 -0.37
N PRO A 524 9.16 -32.02 0.13
CA PRO A 524 7.82 -32.63 0.00
C PRO A 524 7.40 -32.83 -1.46
N ASP A 525 7.68 -31.87 -2.35
CA ASP A 525 7.33 -32.02 -3.78
C ASP A 525 8.13 -33.14 -4.48
N VAL A 526 9.33 -33.47 -4.00
CA VAL A 526 10.14 -34.58 -4.50
C VAL A 526 9.55 -35.91 -4.00
N LEU A 527 9.18 -35.99 -2.72
CA LEU A 527 8.52 -37.17 -2.14
C LEU A 527 7.20 -37.51 -2.84
N SER A 528 6.46 -36.49 -3.27
CA SER A 528 5.21 -36.69 -4.03
C SER A 528 5.41 -37.15 -5.49
N GLY A 529 6.65 -37.31 -5.95
CA GLY A 529 7.00 -37.73 -7.32
C GLY A 529 6.82 -36.64 -8.38
N ASN A 530 6.50 -35.41 -7.98
CA ASN A 530 6.18 -34.32 -8.91
C ASN A 530 7.42 -33.59 -9.47
N ARG A 531 8.60 -33.79 -8.86
CA ARG A 531 9.82 -33.02 -9.15
C ARG A 531 11.08 -33.89 -9.01
N THR A 532 12.16 -33.47 -9.65
CA THR A 532 13.47 -34.14 -9.62
C THR A 532 14.22 -33.86 -8.31
N GLY A 533 15.09 -34.79 -7.93
CA GLY A 533 15.94 -34.69 -6.73
C GLY A 533 15.73 -35.79 -5.70
N ASP A 534 14.98 -36.84 -6.04
CA ASP A 534 14.77 -37.97 -5.14
C ASP A 534 16.07 -38.75 -4.95
N ILE A 535 16.39 -39.05 -3.69
CA ILE A 535 17.50 -39.92 -3.32
C ILE A 535 16.88 -41.15 -2.69
N LYS A 536 17.12 -42.32 -3.29
CA LYS A 536 16.76 -43.60 -2.68
C LYS A 536 17.23 -43.64 -1.23
N GLN A 537 16.34 -43.99 -0.31
CA GLN A 537 16.61 -43.95 1.13
C GLN A 537 17.90 -44.68 1.52
N GLU A 538 18.16 -45.85 0.93
CA GLU A 538 19.40 -46.62 1.13
C GLU A 538 20.66 -45.81 0.82
N LYS A 539 20.66 -45.04 -0.27
CA LYS A 539 21.78 -44.17 -0.65
C LYS A 539 21.89 -42.95 0.27
N ALA A 540 20.77 -42.39 0.71
CA ALA A 540 20.78 -41.28 1.65
C ALA A 540 21.38 -41.71 3.00
N LEU A 541 21.01 -42.90 3.50
CA LEU A 541 21.52 -43.47 4.75
C LEU A 541 23.01 -43.86 4.71
N MET A 542 23.64 -43.92 3.53
CA MET A 542 25.11 -44.04 3.45
C MET A 542 25.84 -42.78 3.92
N TYR A 543 25.15 -41.63 3.92
CA TYR A 543 25.74 -40.33 4.27
C TYR A 543 25.01 -39.62 5.41
N ALA A 544 23.73 -39.91 5.64
CA ALA A 544 22.93 -39.42 6.76
C ALA A 544 22.73 -40.50 7.82
N ASP A 545 22.69 -40.12 9.10
CA ASP A 545 22.31 -41.02 10.20
C ASP A 545 20.79 -41.24 10.25
N GLN A 546 20.00 -40.28 9.75
CA GLN A 546 18.55 -40.35 9.74
C GLN A 546 17.96 -39.67 8.50
N VAL A 547 16.91 -40.26 7.93
CA VAL A 547 16.07 -39.63 6.91
C VAL A 547 14.70 -39.32 7.50
N VAL A 548 14.25 -38.07 7.42
CA VAL A 548 12.99 -37.59 8.01
C VAL A 548 12.05 -37.06 6.93
N THR A 549 11.06 -37.85 6.54
CA THR A 549 10.10 -37.51 5.48
C THR A 549 8.93 -36.67 6.00
N ASP A 550 8.36 -37.06 7.15
CA ASP A 550 7.00 -36.61 7.51
C ASP A 550 6.95 -35.52 8.58
N ALA A 551 8.08 -35.20 9.21
CA ALA A 551 8.13 -34.15 10.24
C ALA A 551 8.07 -32.73 9.64
N ASN A 552 7.55 -31.78 10.39
CA ASN A 552 7.66 -30.35 10.05
C ASN A 552 9.13 -29.90 10.01
N ILE A 553 9.53 -29.21 8.93
CA ILE A 553 10.91 -28.74 8.75
C ILE A 553 11.36 -27.78 9.85
N LEU A 554 10.47 -26.95 10.39
CA LEU A 554 10.78 -25.96 11.43
C LEU A 554 11.11 -26.63 12.76
N ASP A 555 10.43 -27.73 13.07
CA ASP A 555 10.72 -28.54 14.26
C ASP A 555 12.08 -29.25 14.09
N CYS A 556 12.39 -29.73 12.87
CA CYS A 556 13.73 -30.24 12.56
C CYS A 556 14.81 -29.16 12.75
N ILE A 557 14.58 -27.93 12.28
CA ILE A 557 15.51 -26.80 12.48
C ILE A 557 15.74 -26.56 13.97
N GLN A 558 14.67 -26.51 14.77
CA GLN A 558 14.77 -26.31 16.22
C GLN A 558 15.59 -27.40 16.89
N ALA A 559 15.45 -28.66 16.44
CA ALA A 559 16.11 -29.82 17.01
C ALA A 559 17.62 -29.90 16.69
N VAL A 560 18.15 -29.22 15.66
CA VAL A 560 19.57 -29.33 15.25
C VAL A 560 20.43 -28.15 15.71
N ASP A 561 21.74 -28.29 15.59
CA ASP A 561 22.70 -27.22 15.91
C ASP A 561 23.03 -26.38 14.67
N GLU A 562 23.17 -27.04 13.52
CA GLU A 562 23.57 -26.41 12.26
C GLU A 562 22.64 -26.85 11.11
N VAL A 563 22.44 -25.97 10.13
CA VAL A 563 21.71 -26.25 8.89
C VAL A 563 22.64 -26.06 7.70
N HIS A 564 22.76 -27.09 6.87
CA HIS A 564 23.66 -27.13 5.71
C HIS A 564 22.82 -27.21 4.43
N THR A 565 22.79 -26.13 3.66
CA THR A 565 21.88 -25.97 2.51
C THR A 565 22.63 -25.46 1.28
N MET A 566 22.12 -25.72 0.06
CA MET A 566 22.63 -25.03 -1.13
C MET A 566 21.99 -23.64 -1.21
N THR A 567 20.68 -23.60 -1.48
CA THR A 567 19.95 -22.34 -1.75
C THR A 567 18.55 -22.30 -1.13
N SER A 568 18.19 -23.31 -0.32
CA SER A 568 16.85 -23.45 0.24
C SER A 568 16.47 -22.25 1.10
N LEU A 569 15.20 -21.84 1.09
CA LEU A 569 14.68 -20.87 2.05
C LEU A 569 14.81 -21.36 3.52
N THR A 570 14.93 -22.67 3.74
CA THR A 570 15.19 -23.28 5.06
C THR A 570 16.41 -22.67 5.76
N GLY A 571 17.44 -22.26 5.01
CA GLY A 571 18.59 -21.59 5.62
C GLY A 571 18.22 -20.23 6.22
N PHE A 572 17.36 -19.45 5.56
CA PHE A 572 16.84 -18.21 6.15
C PHE A 572 15.95 -18.50 7.37
N GLU A 573 15.07 -19.50 7.30
CA GLU A 573 14.23 -19.92 8.43
C GLU A 573 15.05 -20.39 9.65
N ALA A 574 16.24 -20.93 9.40
CA ALA A 574 17.22 -21.31 10.42
C ALA A 574 17.94 -20.10 11.04
N LEU A 575 18.31 -19.10 10.22
CA LEU A 575 18.84 -17.82 10.73
C LEU A 575 17.83 -17.13 11.65
N LEU A 576 16.55 -17.10 11.28
CA LEU A 576 15.49 -16.53 12.13
C LEU A 576 15.45 -17.18 13.53
N ARG A 577 15.82 -18.46 13.64
CA ARG A 577 15.82 -19.25 14.89
C ARG A 577 17.20 -19.31 15.56
N GLY A 578 18.15 -18.48 15.14
CA GLY A 578 19.48 -18.40 15.73
C GLY A 578 20.36 -19.64 15.50
N LYS A 579 20.10 -20.41 14.45
CA LYS A 579 20.94 -21.57 14.09
C LYS A 579 22.14 -21.15 13.24
N ILE A 580 23.22 -21.92 13.33
CA ILE A 580 24.39 -21.75 12.44
C ILE A 580 24.00 -22.28 11.05
N VAL A 581 24.29 -21.52 10.01
CA VAL A 581 23.89 -21.87 8.64
C VAL A 581 25.11 -21.91 7.73
N TYR A 582 25.31 -23.06 7.10
CA TYR A 582 26.31 -23.28 6.05
C TYR A 582 25.65 -23.25 4.67
N CYS A 583 26.17 -22.40 3.79
CA CYS A 583 25.69 -22.23 2.42
C CYS A 583 26.67 -22.85 1.42
N TYR A 584 26.25 -23.95 0.78
CA TYR A 584 26.95 -24.62 -0.33
C TYR A 584 26.44 -24.15 -1.70
N GLY A 585 25.70 -23.04 -1.71
CA GLY A 585 25.32 -22.22 -2.86
C GLY A 585 25.46 -20.75 -2.48
N SER A 586 24.72 -19.87 -3.14
CA SER A 586 24.72 -18.42 -2.88
C SER A 586 23.29 -17.86 -2.85
N PRO A 587 22.45 -18.31 -1.89
CA PRO A 587 21.11 -17.80 -1.70
C PRO A 587 21.13 -16.31 -1.33
N PHE A 588 19.97 -15.66 -1.35
CA PHE A 588 19.85 -14.21 -1.10
C PHE A 588 20.41 -13.77 0.27
N TYR A 589 20.37 -14.66 1.27
CA TYR A 589 20.82 -14.40 2.64
C TYR A 589 22.29 -14.76 2.91
N ALA A 590 23.01 -15.30 1.92
CA ALA A 590 24.44 -15.61 2.03
C ALA A 590 25.32 -14.37 1.83
N HIS A 591 26.56 -14.40 2.34
CA HIS A 591 27.60 -13.37 2.18
C HIS A 591 27.36 -12.04 2.87
N TRP A 592 26.42 -11.98 3.82
CA TRP A 592 26.17 -10.79 4.66
C TRP A 592 26.81 -10.90 6.04
N GLY A 593 27.68 -11.89 6.27
CA GLY A 593 28.33 -12.15 7.56
C GLY A 593 27.48 -12.93 8.57
N LEU A 594 26.32 -13.43 8.16
CA LEU A 594 25.38 -14.22 8.99
C LEU A 594 25.46 -15.73 8.72
N THR A 595 26.16 -16.14 7.66
CA THR A 595 26.30 -17.53 7.21
C THR A 595 27.76 -17.90 7.01
N ILE A 596 28.04 -19.20 6.96
CA ILE A 596 29.35 -19.75 6.58
C ILE A 596 29.24 -20.20 5.12
N ASP A 597 29.84 -19.41 4.23
CA ASP A 597 29.66 -19.56 2.79
C ASP A 597 30.79 -20.34 2.14
N ALA A 598 30.46 -21.41 1.41
CA ALA A 598 31.45 -22.28 0.78
C ALA A 598 32.15 -21.65 -0.44
N TYR A 599 31.59 -20.57 -1.00
CA TYR A 599 32.14 -19.88 -2.16
C TYR A 599 32.24 -18.39 -1.93
N ALA A 600 33.12 -17.71 -2.64
CA ALA A 600 33.19 -16.25 -2.62
C ALA A 600 32.12 -15.64 -3.55
N LEU A 601 31.47 -14.57 -3.08
CA LEU A 601 30.63 -13.69 -3.90
C LEU A 601 31.08 -12.23 -3.67
N PRO A 602 32.14 -11.76 -4.34
CA PRO A 602 32.81 -10.48 -4.03
C PRO A 602 31.94 -9.23 -4.12
N ARG A 603 30.75 -9.31 -4.73
CA ARG A 603 29.84 -8.20 -4.91
C ARG A 603 29.09 -7.82 -3.62
N ARG A 604 28.81 -8.79 -2.74
CA ARG A 604 28.20 -8.55 -1.42
C ARG A 604 29.30 -8.27 -0.41
N LYS A 605 29.43 -7.00 -0.01
CA LYS A 605 30.58 -6.52 0.79
C LYS A 605 30.19 -6.07 2.19
N ARG A 606 28.91 -5.79 2.43
CA ARG A 606 28.41 -5.30 3.71
C ARG A 606 28.18 -6.46 4.68
N LYS A 607 28.49 -6.24 5.96
CA LYS A 607 28.03 -7.11 7.04
C LYS A 607 26.71 -6.56 7.60
N LEU A 608 25.73 -7.42 7.78
CA LEU A 608 24.40 -7.06 8.28
C LEU A 608 24.15 -7.69 9.64
N THR A 609 23.33 -7.03 10.45
CA THR A 609 22.64 -7.70 11.56
C THR A 609 21.50 -8.57 11.01
N LEU A 610 21.05 -9.56 11.78
CA LEU A 610 19.88 -10.36 11.39
C LEU A 610 18.63 -9.48 11.21
N ALA A 611 18.44 -8.47 12.07
CA ALA A 611 17.33 -7.54 11.98
C ALA A 611 17.36 -6.75 10.64
N GLN A 612 18.53 -6.32 10.19
CA GLN A 612 18.69 -5.64 8.90
C GLN A 612 18.41 -6.56 7.71
N LEU A 613 18.86 -7.82 7.77
CA LEU A 613 18.53 -8.80 6.74
C LEU A 613 17.01 -9.03 6.68
N ILE A 614 16.35 -9.15 7.83
CA ILE A 614 14.89 -9.31 7.93
C ILE A 614 14.17 -8.07 7.38
N ALA A 615 14.58 -6.86 7.77
CA ALA A 615 14.00 -5.62 7.28
C ALA A 615 14.09 -5.54 5.74
N GLY A 616 15.27 -5.75 5.16
CA GLY A 616 15.42 -5.74 3.71
C GLY A 616 14.58 -6.81 3.01
N THR A 617 14.53 -8.02 3.58
CA THR A 617 13.87 -9.19 2.98
C THR A 617 12.34 -9.17 3.12
N LEU A 618 11.81 -8.67 4.24
CA LEU A 618 10.39 -8.78 4.58
C LEU A 618 9.66 -7.44 4.64
N LEU A 619 10.34 -6.31 4.85
CA LEU A 619 9.69 -4.99 4.90
C LEU A 619 9.82 -4.21 3.59
N TYR A 620 11.00 -4.23 2.97
CA TYR A 620 11.32 -3.36 1.83
C TYR A 620 11.15 -4.02 0.47
N TYR A 621 11.42 -5.33 0.36
CA TYR A 621 11.48 -6.01 -0.94
C TYR A 621 10.13 -6.57 -1.44
N PRO A 622 9.30 -7.24 -0.61
CA PRO A 622 8.02 -7.78 -1.04
C PRO A 622 6.87 -6.80 -0.89
N LEU A 623 5.89 -6.93 -1.78
CA LEU A 623 4.53 -6.43 -1.60
C LEU A 623 3.71 -7.46 -0.81
N TYR A 624 2.77 -6.99 0.01
CA TYR A 624 1.74 -7.83 0.61
C TYR A 624 0.36 -7.34 0.24
N LEU A 625 -0.60 -8.28 0.17
CA LEU A 625 -1.97 -8.01 -0.18
C LEU A 625 -2.90 -8.51 0.92
N ASN A 626 -3.81 -7.64 1.38
CA ASN A 626 -4.91 -8.06 2.23
C ASN A 626 -6.02 -8.68 1.35
N PRO A 627 -6.32 -9.98 1.48
CA PRO A 627 -7.25 -10.69 0.61
C PRO A 627 -8.73 -10.32 0.88
N ASN A 628 -9.02 -9.60 1.96
CA ASN A 628 -10.36 -9.13 2.28
C ASN A 628 -10.65 -7.79 1.61
N THR A 629 -9.69 -6.85 1.65
CA THR A 629 -9.84 -5.51 1.08
C THR A 629 -9.35 -5.42 -0.37
N MET A 630 -8.53 -6.37 -0.83
CA MET A 630 -7.80 -6.32 -2.10
C MET A 630 -6.87 -5.11 -2.22
N GLN A 631 -6.43 -4.58 -1.08
CA GLN A 631 -5.47 -3.48 -1.00
C GLN A 631 -4.11 -3.99 -0.53
N LEU A 632 -3.05 -3.27 -0.91
CA LEU A 632 -1.73 -3.55 -0.41
C LEU A 632 -1.68 -3.33 1.11
N THR A 633 -0.91 -4.15 1.80
CA THR A 633 -0.74 -4.11 3.26
C THR A 633 0.72 -4.37 3.63
N ASP A 634 1.04 -4.32 4.92
CA ASP A 634 2.39 -4.56 5.44
C ASP A 634 2.62 -6.03 5.83
N ALA A 635 3.88 -6.37 6.12
CA ALA A 635 4.27 -7.71 6.51
C ALA A 635 3.58 -8.15 7.82
N LYS A 636 3.46 -7.23 8.80
CA LYS A 636 2.86 -7.51 10.11
C LYS A 636 1.40 -7.92 9.96
N THR A 637 0.63 -7.16 9.19
CA THR A 637 -0.77 -7.49 8.91
C THR A 637 -0.90 -8.77 8.07
N ALA A 638 -0.02 -8.99 7.11
CA ALA A 638 0.00 -10.24 6.34
C ALA A 638 0.20 -11.47 7.24
N ILE A 639 1.10 -11.40 8.23
CA ILE A 639 1.31 -12.46 9.23
C ILE A 639 0.07 -12.66 10.09
N GLN A 640 -0.57 -11.59 10.56
CA GLN A 640 -1.82 -11.68 11.32
C GLN A 640 -2.95 -12.34 10.52
N ILE A 641 -3.08 -12.01 9.24
CA ILE A 641 -4.05 -12.64 8.34
C ILE A 641 -3.76 -14.14 8.21
N LEU A 642 -2.49 -14.54 8.08
CA LEU A 642 -2.11 -15.96 8.03
C LEU A 642 -2.44 -16.70 9.32
N LEU A 643 -2.20 -16.07 10.47
CA LEU A 643 -2.54 -16.63 11.78
C LEU A 643 -4.05 -16.88 11.90
N GLN A 644 -4.87 -15.88 11.58
CA GLN A 644 -6.33 -16.00 11.60
C GLN A 644 -6.83 -17.09 10.64
N GLN A 645 -6.26 -17.16 9.42
CA GLN A 645 -6.59 -18.21 8.46
C GLN A 645 -6.23 -19.61 8.98
N ARG A 646 -5.13 -19.75 9.71
CA ARG A 646 -4.70 -21.03 10.29
C ARG A 646 -5.64 -21.49 11.41
N GLU A 647 -6.07 -20.59 12.29
CA GLU A 647 -7.04 -20.89 13.35
C GLU A 647 -8.36 -21.39 12.76
N GLN A 648 -8.91 -20.66 11.79
CA GLN A 648 -10.12 -21.07 11.07
C GLN A 648 -9.99 -22.44 10.38
N LEU A 649 -8.80 -22.78 9.89
CA LEU A 649 -8.53 -24.09 9.26
C LEU A 649 -8.42 -25.23 10.28
N LYS A 650 -7.95 -24.98 11.51
CA LYS A 650 -7.96 -25.99 12.58
C LYS A 650 -9.39 -26.35 12.98
N ASP A 651 -10.28 -25.37 13.02
CA ASP A 651 -11.68 -25.56 13.40
C ASP A 651 -12.53 -26.21 12.30
N SER A 652 -12.11 -26.11 11.03
CA SER A 652 -12.88 -26.58 9.86
C SER A 652 -12.36 -27.89 9.22
N GLY A 653 -11.26 -28.46 9.72
CA GLY A 653 -10.64 -29.68 9.19
C GLY A 653 -9.71 -29.44 7.99
N MET A 654 -8.57 -30.14 7.95
CA MET A 654 -7.44 -29.90 7.03
C MET A 654 -7.72 -30.07 5.52
N TYR A 655 -8.83 -30.69 5.11
CA TYR A 655 -9.10 -31.00 3.71
C TYR A 655 -10.22 -30.14 3.12
N LYS A 656 -9.84 -29.04 2.47
CA LYS A 656 -10.73 -28.32 1.56
C LYS A 656 -11.02 -29.18 0.32
N ASN A 657 -12.24 -29.75 0.24
CA ASN A 657 -12.72 -30.50 -0.94
C ASN A 657 -12.56 -29.69 -2.23
N TRP A 658 -12.34 -30.37 -3.37
CA TRP A 658 -12.08 -29.74 -4.68
C TRP A 658 -13.09 -28.65 -5.06
N LEU A 659 -14.38 -28.83 -4.74
CA LEU A 659 -15.43 -27.81 -4.92
C LEU A 659 -15.14 -26.53 -4.14
N SER A 660 -14.73 -26.62 -2.87
CA SER A 660 -14.41 -25.44 -2.05
C SER A 660 -13.22 -24.66 -2.62
N LYS A 661 -12.21 -25.36 -3.17
CA LYS A 661 -11.08 -24.72 -3.87
C LYS A 661 -11.55 -23.98 -5.14
N LYS A 662 -12.45 -24.59 -5.93
CA LYS A 662 -13.01 -23.95 -7.14
C LYS A 662 -13.90 -22.75 -6.82
N LEU A 663 -14.73 -22.85 -5.78
CA LEU A 663 -15.55 -21.75 -5.28
C LEU A 663 -14.67 -20.60 -4.77
N GLY A 664 -13.61 -20.88 -4.02
CA GLY A 664 -12.65 -19.86 -3.58
C GLY A 664 -12.04 -19.10 -4.76
N LYS A 665 -11.64 -19.80 -5.82
CA LYS A 665 -11.14 -19.16 -7.05
C LYS A 665 -12.19 -18.31 -7.75
N TYR A 666 -13.43 -18.80 -7.80
CA TYR A 666 -14.55 -18.09 -8.41
C TYR A 666 -14.88 -16.79 -7.65
N TRP A 667 -14.95 -16.84 -6.32
CA TRP A 667 -15.15 -15.65 -5.49
C TRP A 667 -13.99 -14.65 -5.62
N TYR A 668 -12.75 -15.14 -5.65
CA TYR A 668 -11.59 -14.28 -5.89
C TYR A 668 -11.65 -13.62 -7.27
N PHE A 669 -12.07 -14.37 -8.30
CA PHE A 669 -12.30 -13.82 -9.63
C PHE A 669 -13.37 -12.72 -9.63
N ILE A 670 -14.51 -12.93 -8.96
CA ILE A 670 -15.56 -11.90 -8.84
C ILE A 670 -15.02 -10.64 -8.17
N ARG A 671 -14.26 -10.78 -7.07
CA ARG A 671 -13.72 -9.63 -6.33
C ARG A 671 -12.71 -8.82 -7.15
N THR A 672 -11.96 -9.48 -8.02
CA THR A 672 -10.89 -8.84 -8.83
C THR A 672 -11.32 -8.51 -10.25
N PHE A 673 -12.54 -8.89 -10.67
CA PHE A 673 -13.01 -8.71 -12.04
C PHE A 673 -13.01 -7.24 -12.46
N TRP A 674 -13.40 -6.35 -11.55
CA TRP A 674 -13.52 -4.90 -11.75
C TRP A 674 -12.20 -4.14 -11.64
N LEU A 675 -11.14 -4.80 -11.13
CA LEU A 675 -9.80 -4.23 -11.14
C LEU A 675 -9.29 -4.36 -12.58
N GLN A 676 -9.33 -3.26 -13.33
CA GLN A 676 -8.80 -3.20 -14.69
C GLN A 676 -7.30 -2.99 -14.66
#